data_AF-A0A0F8UYR4-F1
#
_entry.id   AF-A0A0F8UYR4-F1
#
_cell.length_a   1.000
_cell.length_b   1.000
_cell.length_c   1.000
_cell.angle_alpha   90.00
_cell.angle_beta   90.00
_cell.angle_gamma   90.00
#
_symmetry.space_group_name_H-M   'P 1'
#
loop_
_entity.id
_entity.type
_entity.pdbx_description
1 polymer ?
#
loop_
_entity_poly.entity_id
_entity_poly.type
_entity_poly.pdbx_seq_one_letter_code
_entity_poly.pdbx_strand_id
1 'polypeptide(L)'
;METIKRYKERFTGNLDTILSVMGFNLGVFIVSLYYLINLNQKDIGIAVLSACLIYFIFRKKFKNEAPISSGKDRLKNVLNLSFYLVFLISVLIYSMNLYYRPISYFILICILAGIIASEILYVREGDRVTSILLQIFLLSILIRAGIYYNFPSLMGYDAYFHAGMAKLITETGAIPPIEISSKYLYYPLAHIFVSITQLMGGLDIKDGFFYSIGFANIFSTAGIYLIGKKLEGPQMGLLAALLINLNNHNIVSGITNITPGSLVLCYFIIILYAIFSEKPGLVQTGLLLLATVLMVLTHQLTTFVVFLSLVSILLGKYLHNLLYESLPTAAASFNYLLFFVISLQTYWMFTYVNPETSFFEMIFKPLMEVLQVGSSYSSEELIVGTATNPDSLEVLILHISYLALPFFAIGGVLTWFSRRDAEKIDKFSIALVVVILYSFAYGIPLLGMRNFLTSRWFPLIAVFLVLVAASYILKLTSLFNSKKAKISAIFIIVLLFSFVMVTTPGINKDNPLVGKETTVRNQFKNIEIQPVKTLSAVYSGNILMDSPYDSCLFYRDQGYDANNATYFNTNQIESREISGDRMVLLRRSSLGEPISINDPNRYGINTIQPLPVEFFNSFEAPEYALVYDNAEVLAYLKENKEVKK
;
A
#
# COMPACT_ATOMS: atom_id res chain seq x y z
N MET A 1 6.55 -47.03 15.25
CA MET A 1 7.32 -45.76 15.27
C MET A 1 8.13 -45.56 13.99
N GLU A 2 8.86 -46.57 13.52
CA GLU A 2 9.74 -46.46 12.33
C GLU A 2 9.00 -46.11 11.02
N THR A 3 7.80 -46.67 10.81
CA THR A 3 6.94 -46.34 9.66
C THR A 3 6.53 -44.87 9.65
N ILE A 4 6.13 -44.32 10.82
CA ILE A 4 5.73 -42.90 10.96
C ILE A 4 6.91 -41.98 10.67
N LYS A 5 8.10 -42.32 11.19
CA LYS A 5 9.34 -41.57 10.92
C LYS A 5 9.68 -41.56 9.43
N ARG A 6 9.57 -42.71 8.75
CA ARG A 6 9.80 -42.83 7.30
C ARG A 6 8.80 -42.02 6.47
N TYR A 7 7.51 -42.00 6.84
CA TYR A 7 6.52 -41.16 6.18
C TYR A 7 6.80 -39.66 6.40
N LYS A 8 7.16 -39.28 7.64
CA LYS A 8 7.53 -37.91 8.00
C LYS A 8 8.74 -37.42 7.20
N GLU A 9 9.82 -38.20 7.13
CA GLU A 9 11.01 -37.87 6.34
C GLU A 9 10.73 -37.76 4.83
N ARG A 10 9.87 -38.64 4.29
CA ARG A 10 9.46 -38.57 2.89
C ARG A 10 8.62 -37.33 2.62
N PHE A 11 7.73 -36.97 3.54
CA PHE A 11 6.88 -35.78 3.45
C PHE A 11 7.73 -34.50 3.53
N THR A 12 8.54 -34.33 4.57
CA THR A 12 9.39 -33.15 4.75
C THR A 12 10.43 -33.01 3.65
N GLY A 13 10.98 -34.11 3.15
CA GLY A 13 11.93 -34.12 2.04
C GLY A 13 11.34 -33.69 0.69
N ASN A 14 10.02 -33.71 0.53
CA ASN A 14 9.32 -33.37 -0.72
C ASN A 14 8.24 -32.28 -0.52
N LEU A 15 8.26 -31.55 0.60
CA LEU A 15 7.22 -30.58 0.94
C LEU A 15 7.04 -29.52 -0.15
N ASP A 16 8.14 -28.94 -0.63
CA ASP A 16 8.14 -27.99 -1.75
C ASP A 16 7.47 -28.55 -3.02
N THR A 17 7.68 -29.84 -3.29
CA THR A 17 7.19 -30.52 -4.47
C THR A 17 5.68 -30.76 -4.36
N ILE A 18 5.24 -31.22 -3.19
CA ILE A 18 3.83 -31.43 -2.88
C ILE A 18 3.09 -30.11 -2.99
N LEU A 19 3.61 -29.05 -2.34
CA LEU A 19 3.00 -27.71 -2.38
C LEU A 19 3.00 -27.11 -3.79
N SER A 20 4.06 -27.33 -4.57
CA SER A 20 4.13 -26.89 -5.97
C SER A 20 3.07 -27.58 -6.84
N VAL A 21 2.87 -28.89 -6.68
CA VAL A 21 1.80 -29.62 -7.39
C VAL A 21 0.41 -29.19 -6.91
N MET A 22 0.21 -29.03 -5.60
CA MET A 22 -1.07 -28.53 -5.05
C MET A 22 -1.39 -27.12 -5.58
N GLY A 23 -0.41 -26.22 -5.57
CA GLY A 23 -0.55 -24.86 -6.08
C GLY A 23 -0.82 -24.83 -7.59
N PHE A 24 -0.16 -25.69 -8.37
CA PHE A 24 -0.46 -25.85 -9.80
C PHE A 24 -1.92 -26.25 -10.04
N ASN A 25 -2.41 -27.27 -9.33
CA ASN A 25 -3.81 -27.72 -9.43
C ASN A 25 -4.80 -26.66 -8.93
N LEU A 26 -4.46 -25.92 -7.87
CA LEU A 26 -5.26 -24.80 -7.39
C LEU A 26 -5.36 -23.69 -8.45
N GLY A 27 -4.26 -23.36 -9.12
CA GLY A 27 -4.26 -22.40 -10.23
C GLY A 27 -5.15 -22.86 -11.39
N VAL A 28 -5.07 -24.14 -11.79
CA VAL A 28 -5.97 -24.75 -12.79
C VAL A 28 -7.43 -24.69 -12.34
N PHE A 29 -7.71 -24.96 -11.07
CA PHE A 29 -9.06 -24.90 -10.51
C PHE A 29 -9.63 -23.47 -10.58
N ILE A 30 -8.86 -22.45 -10.16
CA ILE A 30 -9.29 -21.05 -10.21
C ILE A 30 -9.56 -20.61 -11.66
N VAL A 31 -8.68 -20.98 -12.60
CA VAL A 31 -8.89 -20.69 -14.03
C VAL A 31 -10.13 -21.43 -14.57
N SER A 32 -10.37 -22.67 -14.15
CA SER A 32 -11.58 -23.40 -14.53
C SER A 32 -12.85 -22.73 -13.99
N LEU A 33 -12.83 -22.18 -12.77
CA LEU A 33 -13.97 -21.46 -12.20
C LEU A 33 -14.34 -20.21 -13.00
N TYR A 34 -13.38 -19.55 -13.65
CA TYR A 34 -13.68 -18.46 -14.59
C TYR A 34 -14.57 -18.95 -15.74
N TYR A 35 -14.22 -20.08 -16.37
CA TYR A 35 -15.00 -20.61 -17.50
C TYR A 35 -16.31 -21.30 -17.07
N LEU A 36 -16.39 -21.83 -15.84
CA LEU A 36 -17.56 -22.56 -15.35
C LEU A 36 -18.63 -21.65 -14.74
N ILE A 37 -18.22 -20.65 -13.97
CA ILE A 37 -19.13 -19.80 -13.18
C ILE A 37 -18.84 -18.29 -13.32
N ASN A 38 -18.03 -17.88 -14.29
CA ASN A 38 -17.61 -16.47 -14.51
C ASN A 38 -16.94 -15.84 -13.28
N LEU A 39 -16.17 -16.63 -12.52
CA LEU A 39 -15.33 -16.10 -11.45
C LEU A 39 -14.22 -15.22 -12.05
N ASN A 40 -14.33 -13.89 -11.98
CA ASN A 40 -13.35 -12.93 -12.54
C ASN A 40 -12.01 -12.87 -11.75
N GLN A 41 -11.38 -14.02 -11.54
CA GLN A 41 -10.11 -14.20 -10.82
C GLN A 41 -9.09 -15.04 -11.62
N LYS A 42 -9.28 -15.16 -12.95
CA LYS A 42 -8.44 -15.98 -13.83
C LYS A 42 -6.95 -15.64 -13.73
N ASP A 43 -6.63 -14.36 -13.58
CA ASP A 43 -5.24 -13.88 -13.55
C ASP A 43 -4.51 -14.32 -12.28
N ILE A 44 -5.22 -14.37 -11.13
CA ILE A 44 -4.70 -14.97 -9.89
C ILE A 44 -4.36 -16.44 -10.15
N GLY A 45 -5.28 -17.18 -10.77
CA GLY A 45 -5.08 -18.59 -11.13
C GLY A 45 -3.85 -18.80 -12.03
N ILE A 46 -3.68 -17.95 -13.05
CA ILE A 46 -2.52 -17.98 -13.97
C ILE A 46 -1.22 -17.67 -13.22
N ALA A 47 -1.21 -16.67 -12.33
CA ALA A 47 -0.02 -16.31 -11.55
C ALA A 47 0.42 -17.44 -10.61
N VAL A 48 -0.52 -18.07 -9.90
CA VAL A 48 -0.24 -19.23 -9.03
C VAL A 48 0.27 -20.41 -9.84
N LEU A 49 -0.43 -20.76 -10.93
CA LEU A 49 -0.08 -21.87 -11.81
C LEU A 49 1.34 -21.69 -12.37
N SER A 50 1.64 -20.53 -12.94
CA SER A 50 2.93 -20.24 -13.56
C SER A 50 4.08 -20.19 -12.57
N ALA A 51 3.90 -19.56 -11.39
CA ALA A 51 4.93 -19.53 -10.34
C ALA A 51 5.27 -20.95 -9.85
N CYS A 52 4.24 -21.78 -9.60
CA CYS A 52 4.41 -23.17 -9.20
C CYS A 52 5.10 -24.01 -10.29
N LEU A 53 4.72 -23.83 -11.55
CA LEU A 53 5.31 -24.55 -12.68
C LEU A 53 6.78 -24.19 -12.91
N ILE A 54 7.10 -22.89 -12.92
CA ILE A 54 8.49 -22.41 -13.09
C ILE A 54 9.36 -22.92 -11.94
N TYR A 55 8.88 -22.85 -10.69
CA TYR A 55 9.57 -23.45 -9.56
C TYR A 55 9.83 -24.95 -9.79
N PHE A 56 8.80 -25.73 -10.14
CA PHE A 56 8.91 -27.17 -10.33
C PHE A 56 9.95 -27.56 -11.39
N ILE A 57 9.97 -26.83 -12.53
CA ILE A 57 10.89 -27.09 -13.64
C ILE A 57 12.34 -26.79 -13.25
N PHE A 58 12.58 -25.68 -12.54
CA PHE A 58 13.92 -25.17 -12.28
C PHE A 58 14.49 -25.50 -10.89
N ARG A 59 13.70 -26.03 -9.95
CA ARG A 59 14.11 -26.31 -8.55
C ARG A 59 15.44 -27.05 -8.41
N LYS A 60 15.70 -28.04 -9.28
CA LYS A 60 16.95 -28.83 -9.26
C LYS A 60 18.17 -28.09 -9.84
N LYS A 61 17.94 -26.99 -10.56
CA LYS A 61 18.98 -26.18 -11.21
C LYS A 61 19.36 -24.94 -10.40
N PHE A 62 18.58 -24.59 -9.37
CA PHE A 62 18.91 -23.45 -8.51
C PHE A 62 20.23 -23.67 -7.78
N LYS A 63 21.12 -22.69 -7.89
CA LYS A 63 22.43 -22.68 -7.24
C LYS A 63 22.37 -21.78 -6.01
N ASN A 64 23.39 -21.92 -5.17
CA ASN A 64 23.61 -20.94 -4.12
C ASN A 64 23.91 -19.56 -4.67
N GLU A 65 23.41 -18.56 -3.95
CA GLU A 65 23.84 -17.19 -4.11
C GLU A 65 25.35 -17.14 -3.92
N ALA A 66 26.03 -16.69 -4.96
CA ALA A 66 27.44 -16.45 -4.95
C ALA A 66 27.69 -15.12 -5.67
N PRO A 67 28.46 -14.21 -5.06
CA PRO A 67 28.81 -12.94 -5.68
C PRO A 67 29.51 -13.16 -7.02
N ILE A 68 29.22 -12.28 -7.97
CA ILE A 68 29.66 -12.43 -9.36
C ILE A 68 31.18 -12.26 -9.53
N SER A 69 31.86 -11.53 -8.64
CA SER A 69 33.30 -11.26 -8.74
C SER A 69 33.93 -11.01 -7.37
N SER A 70 35.20 -11.41 -7.20
CA SER A 70 35.99 -11.25 -5.98
C SER A 70 36.92 -10.02 -5.96
N GLY A 71 36.88 -9.16 -6.99
CA GLY A 71 37.85 -8.06 -7.16
C GLY A 71 37.28 -6.71 -7.63
N LYS A 72 38.19 -5.75 -7.89
CA LYS A 72 37.86 -4.44 -8.48
C LYS A 72 37.29 -4.63 -9.88
N ASP A 73 36.02 -4.30 -10.05
CA ASP A 73 35.28 -4.51 -11.29
C ASP A 73 34.91 -3.19 -11.94
N ARG A 74 35.42 -2.91 -13.15
CA ARG A 74 35.14 -1.66 -13.86
C ARG A 74 33.63 -1.47 -14.07
N LEU A 75 32.89 -2.54 -14.34
CA LEU A 75 31.45 -2.47 -14.56
C LEU A 75 30.69 -2.06 -13.29
N LYS A 76 31.13 -2.49 -12.10
CA LYS A 76 30.54 -2.05 -10.82
C LYS A 76 30.65 -0.54 -10.65
N ASN A 77 31.84 0.02 -10.91
CA ASN A 77 32.06 1.48 -10.82
C ASN A 77 31.25 2.24 -11.88
N VAL A 78 31.12 1.69 -13.09
CA VAL A 78 30.29 2.27 -14.15
C VAL A 78 28.82 2.28 -13.74
N LEU A 79 28.28 1.18 -13.21
CA LEU A 79 26.90 1.13 -12.70
C LEU A 79 26.67 2.19 -11.62
N ASN A 80 27.61 2.32 -10.68
CA ASN A 80 27.53 3.30 -9.60
C ASN A 80 27.51 4.74 -10.10
N LEU A 81 28.40 5.10 -11.04
CA LEU A 81 28.39 6.43 -11.64
C LEU A 81 27.13 6.68 -12.49
N SER A 82 26.70 5.68 -13.26
CA SER A 82 25.49 5.74 -14.06
C SER A 82 24.24 5.97 -13.21
N PHE A 83 24.16 5.39 -12.01
CA PHE A 83 23.07 5.65 -11.08
C PHE A 83 22.93 7.15 -10.80
N TYR A 84 24.01 7.82 -10.37
CA TYR A 84 23.94 9.24 -10.00
C TYR A 84 23.66 10.14 -11.22
N LEU A 85 24.21 9.81 -12.39
CA LEU A 85 23.92 10.55 -13.62
C LEU A 85 22.43 10.43 -14.01
N VAL A 86 21.89 9.21 -14.04
CA VAL A 86 20.47 8.96 -14.34
C VAL A 86 19.58 9.61 -13.28
N PHE A 87 19.97 9.56 -12.00
CA PHE A 87 19.24 10.19 -10.90
C PHE A 87 19.13 11.70 -11.08
N LEU A 88 20.24 12.38 -11.42
CA LEU A 88 20.25 13.81 -11.68
C LEU A 88 19.40 14.18 -12.91
N ILE A 89 19.44 13.37 -13.97
CA ILE A 89 18.57 13.55 -15.14
C ILE A 89 17.09 13.41 -14.74
N SER A 90 16.73 12.41 -13.93
CA SER A 90 15.36 12.25 -13.43
C SER A 90 14.89 13.45 -12.62
N VAL A 91 15.74 13.99 -11.75
CA VAL A 91 15.45 15.19 -10.95
C VAL A 91 15.26 16.42 -11.86
N LEU A 92 16.10 16.58 -12.89
CA LEU A 92 15.95 17.66 -13.87
C LEU A 92 14.64 17.54 -14.66
N ILE A 93 14.29 16.34 -15.12
CA ILE A 93 13.01 16.11 -15.82
C ILE A 93 11.84 16.43 -14.89
N TYR A 94 11.90 15.99 -13.63
CA TYR A 94 10.88 16.32 -12.64
C TYR A 94 10.75 17.84 -12.43
N SER A 95 11.86 18.56 -12.24
CA SER A 95 11.82 20.00 -11.97
C SER A 95 11.34 20.84 -13.16
N MET A 96 11.48 20.33 -14.39
CA MET A 96 11.00 21.00 -15.60
C MET A 96 9.51 20.77 -15.89
N ASN A 97 8.82 19.88 -15.17
CA ASN A 97 7.41 19.56 -15.41
C ASN A 97 6.59 19.79 -14.14
N LEU A 98 5.75 20.82 -14.15
CA LEU A 98 4.89 21.16 -13.03
C LEU A 98 3.54 20.42 -13.13
N TYR A 99 3.07 19.83 -12.03
CA TYR A 99 1.80 19.08 -11.94
C TYR A 99 1.72 17.84 -12.84
N TYR A 100 2.84 17.38 -13.40
CA TYR A 100 2.87 16.35 -14.41
C TYR A 100 4.21 15.61 -14.38
N ARG A 101 4.19 14.28 -14.34
CA ARG A 101 5.38 13.45 -14.52
C ARG A 101 5.36 12.76 -15.89
N PRO A 102 6.31 13.07 -16.78
CA PRO A 102 6.35 12.48 -18.12
C PRO A 102 6.70 10.98 -18.08
N ILE A 103 6.39 10.26 -19.16
CA ILE A 103 6.76 8.84 -19.33
C ILE A 103 8.28 8.63 -19.15
N SER A 104 9.10 9.58 -19.61
CA SER A 104 10.55 9.55 -19.43
C SER A 104 10.96 9.46 -17.96
N TYR A 105 10.24 10.12 -17.04
CA TYR A 105 10.48 10.05 -15.60
C TYR A 105 10.30 8.61 -15.08
N PHE A 106 9.22 7.93 -15.48
CA PHE A 106 8.96 6.55 -15.09
C PHE A 106 9.98 5.57 -15.67
N ILE A 107 10.38 5.74 -16.94
CA ILE A 107 11.43 4.92 -17.56
C ILE A 107 12.75 5.05 -16.77
N LEU A 108 13.15 6.27 -16.40
CA LEU A 108 14.38 6.49 -15.66
C LEU A 108 14.33 5.88 -14.25
N ILE A 109 13.19 5.93 -13.55
CA ILE A 109 13.00 5.22 -12.27
C ILE A 109 13.26 3.71 -12.43
N CYS A 110 12.73 3.10 -13.50
CA CYS A 110 12.92 1.67 -13.74
C CYS A 110 14.38 1.33 -14.07
N ILE A 111 15.07 2.21 -14.81
CA ILE A 111 16.51 2.08 -15.08
C ILE A 111 17.30 2.18 -13.78
N LEU A 112 17.01 3.14 -12.90
CA LEU A 112 17.66 3.28 -11.58
C LEU A 112 17.49 2.00 -10.75
N ALA A 113 16.28 1.45 -10.68
CA ALA A 113 16.00 0.19 -9.99
C ALA A 113 16.83 -0.97 -10.56
N GLY A 114 16.89 -1.11 -11.89
CA GLY A 114 17.70 -2.12 -12.56
C GLY A 114 19.21 -1.97 -12.32
N ILE A 115 19.72 -0.74 -12.27
CA ILE A 115 21.13 -0.44 -11.93
C ILE A 115 21.45 -0.89 -10.50
N ILE A 116 20.63 -0.49 -9.52
CA ILE A 116 20.81 -0.92 -8.12
C ILE A 116 20.81 -2.45 -8.03
N ALA A 117 19.83 -3.11 -8.66
CA ALA A 117 19.75 -4.57 -8.64
C ALA A 117 20.99 -5.25 -9.26
N SER A 118 21.55 -4.65 -10.30
CA SER A 118 22.79 -5.10 -10.92
C SER A 118 24.00 -4.93 -9.99
N GLU A 119 24.09 -3.82 -9.25
CA GLU A 119 25.13 -3.59 -8.24
C GLU A 119 25.06 -4.60 -7.09
N ILE A 120 23.85 -4.99 -6.67
CA ILE A 120 23.63 -5.94 -5.57
C ILE A 120 24.35 -7.28 -5.82
N LEU A 121 24.41 -7.76 -7.07
CA LEU A 121 25.10 -9.03 -7.41
C LEU A 121 26.61 -9.03 -7.16
N TYR A 122 27.21 -7.85 -6.96
CA TYR A 122 28.63 -7.69 -6.61
C TYR A 122 28.89 -7.66 -5.11
N VAL A 123 27.86 -7.64 -4.27
CA VAL A 123 28.00 -7.52 -2.81
C VAL A 123 28.36 -8.88 -2.22
N ARG A 124 29.35 -8.91 -1.34
CA ARG A 124 29.80 -10.09 -0.60
C ARG A 124 29.52 -9.93 0.90
N GLU A 125 29.61 -11.04 1.61
CA GLU A 125 29.58 -11.00 3.07
C GLU A 125 30.72 -10.12 3.61
N GLY A 126 30.40 -9.22 4.54
CA GLY A 126 31.36 -8.26 5.12
C GLY A 126 31.64 -7.00 4.28
N ASP A 127 31.22 -6.94 3.01
CA ASP A 127 31.37 -5.71 2.21
C ASP A 127 30.53 -4.55 2.80
N ARG A 128 31.02 -3.32 2.65
CA ARG A 128 30.24 -2.11 3.02
C ARG A 128 29.12 -1.90 2.01
N VAL A 129 27.87 -1.92 2.48
CA VAL A 129 26.67 -1.77 1.64
C VAL A 129 26.06 -0.36 1.66
N THR A 130 26.62 0.55 2.45
CA THR A 130 26.05 1.88 2.71
C THR A 130 25.79 2.66 1.42
N SER A 131 26.65 2.53 0.41
CA SER A 131 26.45 3.18 -0.90
C SER A 131 25.18 2.68 -1.60
N ILE A 132 24.91 1.37 -1.60
CA ILE A 132 23.73 0.80 -2.27
C ILE A 132 22.47 1.13 -1.48
N LEU A 133 22.53 1.09 -0.14
CA LEU A 133 21.42 1.54 0.71
C LEU A 133 21.08 3.01 0.46
N LEU A 134 22.10 3.88 0.32
CA LEU A 134 21.89 5.27 -0.03
C LEU A 134 21.21 5.41 -1.40
N GLN A 135 21.64 4.66 -2.42
CA GLN A 135 20.98 4.65 -3.72
C GLN A 135 19.51 4.20 -3.62
N ILE A 136 19.20 3.17 -2.82
CA ILE A 136 17.83 2.71 -2.56
C ILE A 136 17.00 3.83 -1.91
N PHE A 137 17.54 4.52 -0.91
CA PHE A 137 16.84 5.63 -0.25
C PHE A 137 16.65 6.82 -1.18
N LEU A 138 17.66 7.19 -1.97
CA LEU A 138 17.56 8.25 -2.97
C LEU A 138 16.47 7.93 -4.00
N LEU A 139 16.44 6.70 -4.53
CA LEU A 139 15.38 6.26 -5.45
C LEU A 139 14.00 6.31 -4.78
N SER A 140 13.91 5.87 -3.52
CA SER A 140 12.67 5.90 -2.74
C SER A 140 12.16 7.33 -2.50
N ILE A 141 13.07 8.26 -2.16
CA ILE A 141 12.79 9.68 -2.00
C ILE A 141 12.35 10.28 -3.33
N LEU A 142 13.06 10.01 -4.43
CA LEU A 142 12.71 10.52 -5.76
C LEU A 142 11.28 10.12 -6.14
N ILE A 143 10.92 8.84 -5.98
CA ILE A 143 9.56 8.36 -6.24
C ILE A 143 8.54 9.07 -5.34
N ARG A 144 8.75 9.07 -4.02
CA ARG A 144 7.77 9.57 -3.04
C ARG A 144 7.62 11.08 -3.08
N ALA A 145 8.73 11.82 -3.09
CA ALA A 145 8.73 13.28 -3.23
C ALA A 145 8.14 13.69 -4.58
N GLY A 146 8.48 12.97 -5.66
CA GLY A 146 7.93 13.20 -6.98
C GLY A 146 6.41 12.98 -7.05
N ILE A 147 5.81 12.15 -6.20
CA ILE A 147 4.35 12.02 -6.09
C ILE A 147 3.78 13.15 -5.21
N TYR A 148 4.35 13.30 -4.01
CA TYR A 148 3.77 14.11 -2.94
C TYR A 148 3.86 15.61 -3.21
N TYR A 149 5.00 16.07 -3.74
CA TYR A 149 5.28 17.48 -4.00
C TYR A 149 4.94 17.91 -5.43
N ASN A 150 4.44 17.02 -6.27
CA ASN A 150 4.02 17.38 -7.62
C ASN A 150 2.89 18.43 -7.60
N PHE A 151 2.01 18.37 -6.60
CA PHE A 151 0.94 19.34 -6.35
C PHE A 151 1.18 20.07 -5.03
N PRO A 152 0.60 21.26 -4.80
CA PRO A 152 0.62 21.91 -3.49
C PRO A 152 -0.29 21.21 -2.48
N SER A 153 -1.38 20.59 -2.92
CA SER A 153 -2.32 19.92 -2.02
C SER A 153 -1.75 18.63 -1.42
N LEU A 154 -2.40 18.10 -0.38
CA LEU A 154 -2.18 16.72 0.05
C LEU A 154 -2.66 15.72 -1.02
N MET A 155 -2.30 14.45 -0.85
CA MET A 155 -2.78 13.35 -1.68
C MET A 155 -3.47 12.31 -0.80
N GLY A 156 -4.58 11.76 -1.30
CA GLY A 156 -5.36 10.73 -0.59
C GLY A 156 -6.64 11.29 0.01
N TYR A 157 -7.63 10.42 0.23
CA TYR A 157 -8.91 10.83 0.80
C TYR A 157 -8.82 10.92 2.34
N ASP A 158 -8.28 9.89 2.99
CA ASP A 158 -8.13 9.85 4.45
C ASP A 158 -7.07 10.87 4.94
N ALA A 159 -6.09 11.18 4.09
CA ALA A 159 -4.96 12.04 4.44
C ALA A 159 -5.40 13.46 4.88
N TYR A 160 -6.43 14.04 4.25
CA TYR A 160 -6.92 15.37 4.60
C TYR A 160 -7.54 15.41 6.01
N PHE A 161 -8.33 14.39 6.37
CA PHE A 161 -8.90 14.27 7.70
C PHE A 161 -7.78 14.17 8.76
N HIS A 162 -6.77 13.33 8.52
CA HIS A 162 -5.62 13.20 9.43
C HIS A 162 -4.78 14.48 9.52
N ALA A 163 -4.62 15.20 8.41
CA ALA A 163 -3.96 16.49 8.41
C ALA A 163 -4.75 17.53 9.23
N GLY A 164 -6.07 17.53 9.15
CA GLY A 164 -6.94 18.37 9.97
C GLY A 164 -6.75 18.10 11.45
N MET A 165 -6.70 16.82 11.83
CA MET A 165 -6.45 16.39 13.21
C MET A 165 -5.10 16.86 13.75
N ALA A 166 -4.01 16.67 12.98
CA ALA A 166 -2.69 17.12 13.42
C ALA A 166 -2.59 18.65 13.47
N LYS A 167 -3.23 19.36 12.52
CA LYS A 167 -3.32 20.83 12.55
C LYS A 167 -4.03 21.32 13.83
N LEU A 168 -5.18 20.73 14.19
CA LEU A 168 -5.89 21.07 15.42
C LEU A 168 -5.05 20.83 16.69
N ILE A 169 -4.33 19.70 16.75
CA ILE A 169 -3.42 19.43 17.88
C ILE A 169 -2.30 20.47 17.96
N THR A 170 -1.73 20.85 16.81
CA THR A 170 -0.68 21.87 16.74
C THR A 170 -1.18 23.24 17.21
N GLU A 171 -2.39 23.62 16.84
CA GLU A 171 -2.99 24.92 17.16
C GLU A 171 -3.51 25.01 18.60
N THR A 172 -4.09 23.92 19.13
CA THR A 172 -4.76 23.92 20.45
C THR A 172 -3.91 23.33 21.57
N GLY A 173 -2.87 22.56 21.25
CA GLY A 173 -2.09 21.80 22.21
C GLY A 173 -2.81 20.59 22.82
N ALA A 174 -4.02 20.25 22.35
CA ALA A 174 -4.85 19.17 22.90
C ALA A 174 -5.36 18.23 21.78
N ILE A 175 -5.62 16.97 22.15
CA ILE A 175 -6.29 16.02 21.25
C ILE A 175 -7.76 16.44 21.14
N PRO A 176 -8.31 16.64 19.92
CA PRO A 176 -9.72 17.00 19.76
C PRO A 176 -10.67 15.96 20.36
N PRO A 177 -11.85 16.37 20.83
CA PRO A 177 -12.82 15.47 21.43
C PRO A 177 -13.45 14.52 20.39
N ILE A 178 -14.14 13.47 20.86
CA ILE A 178 -14.61 12.35 20.04
C ILE A 178 -15.55 12.78 18.90
N GLU A 179 -16.29 13.87 19.06
CA GLU A 179 -17.20 14.43 18.07
C GLU A 179 -16.44 14.94 16.83
N ILE A 180 -15.18 15.35 17.00
CA ILE A 180 -14.32 15.86 15.92
C ILE A 180 -13.37 14.76 15.46
N SER A 181 -12.76 14.04 16.40
CA SER A 181 -11.69 13.08 16.13
C SER A 181 -12.18 11.67 15.83
N SER A 182 -13.45 11.36 16.11
CA SER A 182 -13.96 9.98 16.16
C SER A 182 -13.02 9.11 17.02
N LYS A 183 -12.78 7.86 16.63
CA LYS A 183 -11.87 6.91 17.27
C LYS A 183 -10.46 7.43 17.50
N TYR A 184 -10.00 8.45 16.77
CA TYR A 184 -8.63 8.95 16.88
C TYR A 184 -8.35 9.72 18.17
N LEU A 185 -9.38 10.03 18.98
CA LEU A 185 -9.19 10.41 20.38
C LEU A 185 -8.35 9.37 21.13
N TYR A 186 -8.63 8.09 20.88
CA TYR A 186 -7.91 6.95 21.45
C TYR A 186 -6.68 6.54 20.62
N TYR A 187 -6.48 7.07 19.42
CA TYR A 187 -5.30 6.71 18.61
C TYR A 187 -4.56 7.96 18.10
N PRO A 188 -4.07 8.84 18.98
CA PRO A 188 -3.59 10.17 18.61
C PRO A 188 -2.13 10.19 18.16
N LEU A 189 -1.37 9.09 18.35
CA LEU A 189 0.10 9.14 18.27
C LEU A 189 0.63 9.58 16.91
N ALA A 190 0.00 9.17 15.81
CA ALA A 190 0.41 9.62 14.49
C ALA A 190 0.22 11.14 14.32
N HIS A 191 -0.90 11.68 14.80
CA HIS A 191 -1.22 13.10 14.71
C HIS A 191 -0.31 13.93 15.63
N ILE A 192 -0.02 13.44 16.83
CA ILE A 192 0.94 14.04 17.76
C ILE A 192 2.34 14.06 17.13
N PHE A 193 2.78 12.96 16.51
CA PHE A 193 4.10 12.89 15.89
C PHE A 193 4.25 13.90 14.74
N VAL A 194 3.22 14.05 13.90
CA VAL A 194 3.17 15.10 12.88
C VAL A 194 3.24 16.49 13.53
N SER A 195 2.43 16.74 14.57
CA SER A 195 2.36 18.05 15.25
C SER A 195 3.70 18.45 15.87
N ILE A 196 4.39 17.52 16.54
CA ILE A 196 5.74 17.74 17.08
C ILE A 196 6.71 18.09 15.95
N THR A 197 6.63 17.37 14.83
CA THR A 197 7.49 17.61 13.67
C THR A 197 7.25 19.01 13.08
N GLN A 198 5.99 19.46 13.00
CA GLN A 198 5.65 20.82 12.57
C GLN A 198 6.24 21.88 13.50
N LEU A 199 6.05 21.73 14.82
CA LEU A 199 6.54 22.68 15.82
C LEU A 199 8.07 22.75 15.86
N MET A 200 8.75 21.60 15.82
CA MET A 200 10.22 21.55 15.85
C MET A 200 10.85 22.12 14.58
N GLY A 201 10.23 21.90 13.41
CA GLY A 201 10.77 22.31 12.13
C GLY A 201 10.25 23.65 11.60
N GLY A 202 9.26 24.27 12.26
CA GLY A 202 8.55 25.43 11.71
C GLY A 202 7.86 25.13 10.37
N LEU A 203 7.34 23.91 10.22
CA LEU A 203 6.86 23.36 8.95
C LEU A 203 5.36 23.55 8.79
N ASP A 204 4.91 23.64 7.54
CA ASP A 204 3.50 23.48 7.24
C ASP A 204 3.03 22.04 7.48
N ILE A 205 1.71 21.83 7.44
CA ILE A 205 1.10 20.51 7.69
C ILE A 205 1.54 19.45 6.68
N LYS A 206 1.76 19.84 5.43
CA LYS A 206 2.13 18.93 4.36
C LYS A 206 3.57 18.43 4.55
N ASP A 207 4.49 19.35 4.80
CA ASP A 207 5.88 19.03 5.14
C ASP A 207 5.97 18.24 6.45
N GLY A 208 5.15 18.60 7.45
CA GLY A 208 5.03 17.85 8.70
C GLY A 208 4.72 16.37 8.46
N PHE A 209 3.77 16.05 7.57
CA PHE A 209 3.44 14.66 7.21
C PHE A 209 4.59 13.95 6.47
N PHE A 210 5.22 14.63 5.51
CA PHE A 210 6.32 14.06 4.74
C PHE A 210 7.52 13.73 5.63
N TYR A 211 7.96 14.69 6.44
CA TYR A 211 9.16 14.56 7.26
C TYR A 211 8.98 13.65 8.48
N SER A 212 7.74 13.51 8.99
CA SER A 212 7.44 12.56 10.06
C SER A 212 7.24 11.14 9.51
N ILE A 213 6.11 10.87 8.87
CA ILE A 213 5.68 9.52 8.49
C ILE A 213 6.33 9.10 7.15
N GLY A 214 6.43 10.01 6.19
CA GLY A 214 7.02 9.72 4.88
C GLY A 214 8.49 9.26 5.00
N PHE A 215 9.33 10.05 5.68
CA PHE A 215 10.71 9.67 5.95
C PHE A 215 10.84 8.44 6.85
N ALA A 216 10.05 8.32 7.92
CA ALA A 216 10.06 7.10 8.73
C ALA A 216 9.80 5.84 7.89
N ASN A 217 8.89 5.91 6.93
CA ASN A 217 8.61 4.81 6.00
C ASN A 217 9.81 4.47 5.11
N ILE A 218 10.55 5.46 4.61
CA ILE A 218 11.74 5.22 3.77
C ILE A 218 12.85 4.58 4.61
N PHE A 219 13.21 5.18 5.74
CA PHE A 219 14.37 4.74 6.52
C PHE A 219 14.13 3.43 7.28
N SER A 220 12.89 3.16 7.71
CA SER A 220 12.56 1.89 8.38
C SER A 220 12.82 0.67 7.48
N THR A 221 12.82 0.83 6.15
CA THR A 221 13.18 -0.25 5.21
C THR A 221 14.63 -0.76 5.37
N ALA A 222 15.51 -0.01 6.05
CA ALA A 222 16.81 -0.53 6.50
C ALA A 222 16.65 -1.80 7.36
N GLY A 223 15.59 -1.89 8.16
CA GLY A 223 15.27 -3.08 8.94
C GLY A 223 14.98 -4.30 8.07
N ILE A 224 14.36 -4.12 6.90
CA ILE A 224 14.14 -5.21 5.91
C ILE A 224 15.47 -5.72 5.38
N TYR A 225 16.41 -4.82 5.08
CA TYR A 225 17.78 -5.22 4.71
C TYR A 225 18.44 -6.04 5.83
N LEU A 226 18.35 -5.59 7.09
CA LEU A 226 18.95 -6.28 8.22
C LEU A 226 18.36 -7.68 8.44
N ILE A 227 17.02 -7.80 8.34
CA ILE A 227 16.32 -9.09 8.43
C ILE A 227 16.76 -10.00 7.28
N GLY A 228 16.71 -9.54 6.03
CA GLY A 228 17.09 -10.34 4.87
C GLY A 228 18.57 -10.74 4.87
N LYS A 229 19.46 -9.85 5.30
CA LYS A 229 20.88 -10.14 5.50
C LYS A 229 21.07 -11.32 6.44
N LYS A 230 20.33 -11.34 7.55
CA LYS A 230 20.41 -12.42 8.54
C LYS A 230 19.90 -13.75 7.98
N LEU A 231 18.82 -13.73 7.19
CA LEU A 231 18.17 -14.94 6.70
C LEU A 231 18.96 -15.65 5.59
N GLU A 232 19.50 -14.90 4.63
CA GLU A 232 20.17 -15.46 3.44
C GLU A 232 21.48 -14.77 3.03
N GLY A 233 21.66 -13.49 3.39
CA GLY A 233 22.88 -12.74 3.08
C GLY A 233 22.59 -11.34 2.55
N PRO A 234 23.62 -10.51 2.37
CA PRO A 234 23.48 -9.09 2.05
C PRO A 234 22.82 -8.86 0.68
N GLN A 235 22.98 -9.78 -0.28
CA GLN A 235 22.34 -9.66 -1.59
C GLN A 235 20.81 -9.74 -1.47
N MET A 236 20.31 -10.77 -0.78
CA MET A 236 18.88 -10.93 -0.52
C MET A 236 18.33 -9.75 0.29
N GLY A 237 19.02 -9.33 1.36
CA GLY A 237 18.61 -8.19 2.16
C GLY A 237 18.50 -6.89 1.35
N LEU A 238 19.49 -6.58 0.52
CA LEU A 238 19.48 -5.36 -0.29
C LEU A 238 18.38 -5.41 -1.35
N LEU A 239 18.19 -6.57 -1.97
CA LEU A 239 17.13 -6.74 -2.97
C LEU A 239 15.75 -6.62 -2.33
N ALA A 240 15.53 -7.22 -1.16
CA ALA A 240 14.28 -7.07 -0.41
C ALA A 240 14.00 -5.60 -0.03
N ALA A 241 15.04 -4.87 0.40
CA ALA A 241 14.94 -3.44 0.68
C ALA A 241 14.64 -2.60 -0.57
N LEU A 242 15.19 -2.96 -1.74
CA LEU A 242 14.84 -2.33 -3.01
C LEU A 242 13.37 -2.62 -3.38
N LEU A 243 12.95 -3.89 -3.32
CA LEU A 243 11.59 -4.31 -3.71
C LEU A 243 10.51 -3.65 -2.84
N ILE A 244 10.69 -3.53 -1.52
CA ILE A 244 9.70 -2.87 -0.66
C ILE A 244 9.55 -1.37 -0.95
N ASN A 245 10.65 -0.71 -1.36
CA ASN A 245 10.62 0.70 -1.71
C ASN A 245 9.96 0.96 -3.07
N LEU A 246 9.94 -0.05 -3.94
CA LEU A 246 9.25 -0.05 -5.24
C LEU A 246 7.82 -0.56 -5.16
N ASN A 247 7.46 -1.31 -4.11
CA ASN A 247 6.15 -1.96 -4.04
C ASN A 247 5.00 -0.94 -3.98
N ASN A 248 4.03 -1.09 -4.88
CA ASN A 248 2.93 -0.16 -5.03
C ASN A 248 2.15 0.05 -3.73
N HIS A 249 1.75 -1.02 -3.05
CA HIS A 249 0.99 -0.93 -1.79
C HIS A 249 1.75 -0.14 -0.71
N ASN A 250 3.06 -0.33 -0.60
CA ASN A 250 3.88 0.40 0.38
C ASN A 250 4.10 1.87 -0.01
N ILE A 251 4.18 2.19 -1.31
CA ILE A 251 4.19 3.58 -1.78
C ILE A 251 2.85 4.24 -1.47
N VAL A 252 1.73 3.58 -1.80
CA VAL A 252 0.39 4.10 -1.54
C VAL A 252 0.17 4.41 -0.07
N SER A 253 0.43 3.44 0.82
CA SER A 253 0.31 3.66 2.26
C SER A 253 1.33 4.68 2.78
N GLY A 254 2.53 4.72 2.21
CA GLY A 254 3.61 5.57 2.70
C GLY A 254 3.52 7.03 2.27
N ILE A 255 2.81 7.36 1.18
CA ILE A 255 2.80 8.72 0.63
C ILE A 255 1.49 9.17 -0.03
N THR A 256 0.76 8.29 -0.72
CA THR A 256 -0.40 8.72 -1.52
C THR A 256 -1.70 8.74 -0.73
N ASN A 257 -1.75 8.04 0.40
CA ASN A 257 -2.83 8.12 1.36
C ASN A 257 -2.27 7.81 2.76
N ILE A 258 -1.53 8.77 3.33
CA ILE A 258 -0.90 8.60 4.64
C ILE A 258 -2.00 8.49 5.70
N THR A 259 -1.95 7.42 6.49
CA THR A 259 -2.84 7.17 7.63
C THR A 259 -1.99 6.78 8.85
N PRO A 260 -2.57 6.71 10.06
CA PRO A 260 -1.84 6.20 11.22
C PRO A 260 -1.28 4.77 11.02
N GLY A 261 -1.93 3.96 10.17
CA GLY A 261 -1.43 2.64 9.78
C GLY A 261 -0.06 2.66 9.08
N SER A 262 0.27 3.76 8.40
CA SER A 262 1.57 3.97 7.75
C SER A 262 2.72 4.08 8.76
N LEU A 263 2.45 4.60 9.95
CA LEU A 263 3.43 4.65 11.05
C LEU A 263 3.54 3.29 11.75
N VAL A 264 2.44 2.53 11.86
CA VAL A 264 2.45 1.15 12.37
C VAL A 264 3.39 0.25 11.55
N LEU A 265 3.44 0.42 10.23
CA LEU A 265 4.40 -0.31 9.38
C LEU A 265 5.86 -0.09 9.83
N CYS A 266 6.22 1.12 10.25
CA CYS A 266 7.57 1.42 10.72
C CYS A 266 7.88 0.68 12.04
N TYR A 267 6.96 0.72 13.00
CA TYR A 267 7.09 -0.02 14.26
C TYR A 267 7.15 -1.53 14.03
N PHE A 268 6.35 -2.03 13.09
CA PHE A 268 6.32 -3.44 12.74
C PHE A 268 7.67 -3.96 12.24
N ILE A 269 8.35 -3.20 11.37
CA ILE A 269 9.68 -3.58 10.87
C ILE A 269 10.72 -3.63 12.01
N ILE A 270 10.65 -2.70 12.96
CA ILE A 270 11.51 -2.68 14.16
C ILE A 270 11.25 -3.92 15.03
N ILE A 271 9.97 -4.24 15.28
CA ILE A 271 9.54 -5.40 16.05
C ILE A 271 10.05 -6.70 15.40
N LEU A 272 9.88 -6.85 14.09
CA LEU A 272 10.36 -8.04 13.36
C LEU A 272 11.88 -8.19 13.45
N TYR A 273 12.63 -7.11 13.24
CA TYR A 273 14.09 -7.14 13.38
C TYR A 273 14.51 -7.58 14.79
N ALA A 274 13.84 -7.06 15.83
CA ALA A 274 14.10 -7.46 17.20
C ALA A 274 13.79 -8.93 17.47
N ILE A 275 12.68 -9.47 16.93
CA ILE A 275 12.29 -10.88 17.10
C ILE A 275 13.28 -11.84 16.45
N PHE A 276 13.82 -11.47 15.28
CA PHE A 276 14.81 -12.30 14.59
C PHE A 276 16.24 -12.11 15.12
N SER A 277 16.48 -11.25 16.11
CA SER A 277 17.82 -11.04 16.67
C SER A 277 18.14 -12.09 17.74
N GLU A 278 19.36 -12.63 17.74
CA GLU A 278 19.71 -13.87 18.45
C GLU A 278 19.84 -13.75 19.98
N LYS A 279 20.00 -12.53 20.52
CA LYS A 279 20.12 -12.28 21.96
C LYS A 279 19.59 -10.88 22.32
N PRO A 280 18.30 -10.72 22.61
CA PRO A 280 17.78 -9.43 23.03
C PRO A 280 18.38 -9.05 24.39
N GLY A 281 19.26 -8.06 24.40
CA GLY A 281 19.69 -7.39 25.62
C GLY A 281 18.57 -6.54 26.22
N LEU A 282 18.74 -6.04 27.44
CA LEU A 282 17.74 -5.21 28.14
C LEU A 282 17.22 -4.05 27.28
N VAL A 283 18.14 -3.34 26.60
CA VAL A 283 17.79 -2.22 25.70
C VAL A 283 16.91 -2.68 24.56
N GLN A 284 17.23 -3.80 23.92
CA GLN A 284 16.46 -4.33 22.81
C GLN A 284 15.06 -4.78 23.25
N THR A 285 14.96 -5.42 24.41
CA THR A 285 13.67 -5.78 25.01
C THR A 285 12.85 -4.53 25.34
N GLY A 286 13.48 -3.50 25.92
CA GLY A 286 12.81 -2.21 26.19
C GLY A 286 12.29 -1.55 24.91
N LEU A 287 13.09 -1.52 23.85
CA LEU A 287 12.67 -0.99 22.54
C LEU A 287 11.53 -1.81 21.93
N LEU A 288 11.55 -3.14 22.04
CA LEU A 288 10.48 -4.02 21.57
C LEU A 288 9.16 -3.74 22.30
N LEU A 289 9.19 -3.64 23.63
CA LEU A 289 8.01 -3.34 24.44
C LEU A 289 7.49 -1.92 24.16
N LEU A 290 8.37 -0.93 24.07
CA LEU A 290 8.02 0.45 23.73
C LEU A 290 7.37 0.51 22.34
N ALA A 291 7.98 -0.09 21.32
CA ALA A 291 7.43 -0.12 19.96
C ALA A 291 6.05 -0.80 19.92
N THR A 292 5.83 -1.82 20.74
CA THR A 292 4.53 -2.49 20.87
C THR A 292 3.47 -1.56 21.44
N VAL A 293 3.78 -0.86 22.54
CA VAL A 293 2.85 0.12 23.15
C VAL A 293 2.54 1.25 22.16
N LEU A 294 3.57 1.81 21.51
CA LEU A 294 3.40 2.86 20.50
C LEU A 294 2.49 2.38 19.36
N MET A 295 2.70 1.16 18.86
CA MET A 295 1.86 0.59 17.82
C MET A 295 0.39 0.45 18.25
N VAL A 296 0.14 -0.09 19.45
CA VAL A 296 -1.22 -0.24 20.02
C VAL A 296 -1.93 1.11 20.10
N LEU A 297 -1.24 2.16 20.51
CA LEU A 297 -1.77 3.53 20.62
C LEU A 297 -1.83 4.30 19.28
N THR A 298 -1.36 3.71 18.18
CA THR A 298 -1.31 4.39 16.86
C THR A 298 -2.51 4.02 15.99
N HIS A 299 -2.88 2.74 15.92
CA HIS A 299 -3.99 2.31 15.06
C HIS A 299 -4.45 0.88 15.35
N GLN A 300 -5.75 0.65 15.48
CA GLN A 300 -6.29 -0.68 15.81
C GLN A 300 -6.07 -1.74 14.70
N LEU A 301 -6.37 -1.44 13.44
CA LEU A 301 -6.53 -2.50 12.42
C LEU A 301 -5.18 -3.08 12.02
N THR A 302 -4.23 -2.20 11.76
CA THR A 302 -2.87 -2.58 11.36
C THR A 302 -2.16 -3.29 12.51
N THR A 303 -2.43 -2.93 13.76
CA THR A 303 -1.91 -3.64 14.95
C THR A 303 -2.44 -5.07 15.03
N PHE A 304 -3.71 -5.29 14.70
CA PHE A 304 -4.28 -6.64 14.60
C PHE A 304 -3.57 -7.51 13.55
N VAL A 305 -3.27 -6.95 12.39
CA VAL A 305 -2.52 -7.66 11.33
C VAL A 305 -1.10 -7.99 11.79
N VAL A 306 -0.44 -7.08 12.52
CA VAL A 306 0.86 -7.36 13.13
C VAL A 306 0.75 -8.49 14.15
N PHE A 307 -0.24 -8.45 15.05
CA PHE A 307 -0.50 -9.55 15.99
C PHE A 307 -0.66 -10.90 15.28
N LEU A 308 -1.51 -10.96 14.25
CA LEU A 308 -1.71 -12.17 13.45
C LEU A 308 -0.41 -12.64 12.78
N SER A 309 0.42 -11.71 12.31
CA SER A 309 1.74 -12.00 11.76
C SER A 309 2.65 -12.68 12.80
N LEU A 310 2.68 -12.17 14.03
CA LEU A 310 3.51 -12.71 15.11
C LEU A 310 3.02 -14.07 15.60
N VAL A 311 1.70 -14.25 15.71
CA VAL A 311 1.09 -15.57 15.98
C VAL A 311 1.47 -16.56 14.88
N SER A 312 1.42 -16.15 13.62
CA SER A 312 1.77 -16.98 12.47
C SER A 312 3.26 -17.37 12.48
N ILE A 313 4.16 -16.47 12.91
CA ILE A 313 5.58 -16.80 13.12
C ILE A 313 5.72 -17.90 14.19
N LEU A 314 5.05 -17.75 15.34
CA LEU A 314 5.13 -18.72 16.43
C LEU A 314 4.55 -20.08 16.04
N LEU A 315 3.41 -20.08 15.34
CA LEU A 315 2.83 -21.28 14.76
C LEU A 315 3.80 -21.93 13.77
N GLY A 316 4.48 -21.13 12.94
CA GLY A 316 5.52 -21.60 12.03
C GLY A 316 6.69 -22.27 12.76
N LYS A 317 7.18 -21.66 13.84
CA LYS A 317 8.24 -22.24 14.68
C LYS A 317 7.81 -23.54 15.34
N TYR A 318 6.57 -23.58 15.85
CA TYR A 318 5.98 -24.76 16.46
C TYR A 318 5.84 -25.92 15.45
N LEU A 319 5.25 -25.64 14.29
CA LEU A 319 5.09 -26.63 13.22
C LEU A 319 6.44 -27.11 12.68
N HIS A 320 7.42 -26.22 12.54
CA HIS A 320 8.78 -26.61 12.18
C HIS A 320 9.38 -27.59 13.19
N ASN A 321 9.29 -27.29 14.50
CA ASN A 321 9.80 -28.18 15.54
C ASN A 321 9.12 -29.56 15.50
N LEU A 322 7.81 -29.61 15.26
CA LEU A 322 7.06 -30.86 15.10
C LEU A 322 7.55 -31.66 13.88
N LEU A 323 7.82 -30.99 12.77
CA LEU A 323 8.18 -31.61 11.49
C LEU A 323 9.67 -31.99 11.38
N TYR A 324 10.57 -31.22 11.98
CA TYR A 324 12.03 -31.34 11.81
C TYR A 324 12.80 -31.66 13.09
N GLU A 325 12.11 -31.87 14.23
CA GLU A 325 12.73 -32.27 15.51
C GLU A 325 13.82 -31.31 16.00
N SER A 326 13.64 -30.01 15.75
CA SER A 326 14.53 -28.96 16.23
C SER A 326 14.26 -28.56 17.70
N LEU A 327 15.21 -27.82 18.29
CA LEU A 327 15.16 -27.36 19.69
C LEU A 327 13.83 -26.66 20.05
N PRO A 328 13.33 -26.80 21.29
CA PRO A 328 12.10 -26.16 21.74
C PRO A 328 12.14 -24.65 21.55
N THR A 329 11.01 -24.07 21.14
CA THR A 329 10.81 -22.61 21.12
C THR A 329 10.95 -22.04 22.54
N ALA A 330 11.77 -20.99 22.69
CA ALA A 330 12.01 -20.37 23.98
C ALA A 330 10.74 -19.74 24.59
N ALA A 331 10.55 -19.93 25.90
CA ALA A 331 9.42 -19.37 26.68
C ALA A 331 9.28 -17.85 26.58
N ALA A 332 10.37 -17.13 26.32
CA ALA A 332 10.38 -15.68 26.13
C ALA A 332 9.47 -15.20 24.99
N SER A 333 9.29 -16.02 23.95
CA SER A 333 8.43 -15.70 22.81
C SER A 333 6.93 -15.71 23.16
N PHE A 334 6.53 -16.57 24.09
CA PHE A 334 5.16 -16.66 24.58
C PHE A 334 4.81 -15.49 25.51
N ASN A 335 5.70 -15.13 26.43
CA ASN A 335 5.48 -14.01 27.35
C ASN A 335 5.29 -12.67 26.62
N TYR A 336 6.10 -12.42 25.58
CA TYR A 336 5.95 -11.24 24.75
C TYR A 336 4.60 -11.23 24.00
N LEU A 337 4.19 -12.37 23.43
CA LEU A 337 2.88 -12.46 22.78
C LEU A 337 1.74 -12.20 23.78
N LEU A 338 1.84 -12.76 24.99
CA LEU A 338 0.86 -12.54 26.05
C LEU A 338 0.77 -11.07 26.44
N PHE A 339 1.93 -10.40 26.63
CA PHE A 339 1.98 -8.95 26.86
C PHE A 339 1.30 -8.18 25.73
N PHE A 340 1.56 -8.54 24.47
CA PHE A 340 0.95 -7.88 23.33
C PHE A 340 -0.57 -8.10 23.28
N VAL A 341 -1.05 -9.32 23.53
CA VAL A 341 -2.49 -9.62 23.59
C VAL A 341 -3.17 -8.84 24.70
N ILE A 342 -2.60 -8.82 25.90
CA ILE A 342 -3.16 -8.07 27.04
C ILE A 342 -3.21 -6.58 26.70
N SER A 343 -2.11 -6.02 26.19
CA SER A 343 -2.05 -4.59 25.82
C SER A 343 -3.10 -4.23 24.77
N LEU A 344 -3.23 -5.06 23.73
CA LEU A 344 -4.20 -4.85 22.65
C LEU A 344 -5.64 -4.94 23.14
N GLN A 345 -5.98 -6.02 23.85
CA GLN A 345 -7.33 -6.28 24.35
C GLN A 345 -7.75 -5.23 25.37
N THR A 346 -6.90 -4.92 26.35
CA THR A 346 -7.17 -3.87 27.34
C THR A 346 -7.46 -2.55 26.65
N TYR A 347 -6.69 -2.16 25.64
CA TYR A 347 -6.91 -0.89 24.96
C TYR A 347 -8.21 -0.86 24.13
N TRP A 348 -8.48 -1.96 23.42
CA TRP A 348 -9.69 -2.09 22.60
C TRP A 348 -10.98 -2.06 23.42
N MET A 349 -10.98 -2.63 24.62
CA MET A 349 -12.16 -2.63 25.51
C MET A 349 -12.63 -1.22 25.89
N PHE A 350 -11.75 -0.22 25.86
CA PHE A 350 -12.08 1.17 26.19
C PHE A 350 -12.22 2.07 24.95
N THR A 351 -12.10 1.51 23.74
CA THR A 351 -12.16 2.28 22.50
C THR A 351 -13.59 2.41 21.98
N TYR A 352 -14.00 3.64 21.71
CA TYR A 352 -15.25 3.95 21.02
C TYR A 352 -14.98 4.49 19.60
N VAL A 353 -15.86 4.15 18.66
CA VAL A 353 -15.76 4.63 17.27
C VAL A 353 -16.56 5.92 17.10
N ASN A 354 -17.70 5.99 17.76
CA ASN A 354 -18.54 7.16 17.94
C ASN A 354 -19.05 7.12 19.41
N PRO A 355 -19.75 8.17 19.89
CA PRO A 355 -20.21 8.23 21.29
C PRO A 355 -21.07 7.04 21.76
N GLU A 356 -21.69 6.29 20.84
CA GLU A 356 -22.67 5.25 21.16
C GLU A 356 -22.22 3.82 20.79
N THR A 357 -21.16 3.67 19.98
CA THR A 357 -20.74 2.38 19.41
C THR A 357 -19.30 2.09 19.80
N SER A 358 -19.10 0.98 20.52
CA SER A 358 -17.76 0.53 20.86
C SER A 358 -17.04 -0.06 19.64
N PHE A 359 -15.71 -0.05 19.67
CA PHE A 359 -14.92 -0.70 18.63
C PHE A 359 -15.20 -2.21 18.53
N PHE A 360 -15.44 -2.87 19.67
CA PHE A 360 -15.74 -4.29 19.72
C PHE A 360 -17.07 -4.61 19.00
N GLU A 361 -18.11 -3.81 19.24
CA GLU A 361 -19.39 -3.93 18.52
C GLU A 361 -19.22 -3.77 17.02
N MET A 362 -18.45 -2.77 16.57
CA MET A 362 -18.20 -2.53 15.14
C MET A 362 -17.56 -3.74 14.44
N ILE A 363 -16.67 -4.47 15.12
CA ILE A 363 -15.98 -5.64 14.54
C ILE A 363 -16.79 -6.92 14.64
N PHE A 364 -17.43 -7.19 15.79
CA PHE A 364 -18.08 -8.49 16.06
C PHE A 364 -19.51 -8.56 15.57
N LYS A 365 -20.26 -7.46 15.55
CA LYS A 365 -21.66 -7.45 15.08
C LYS A 365 -21.79 -8.01 13.65
N PRO A 366 -20.97 -7.59 12.66
CA PRO A 366 -21.04 -8.13 11.31
C PRO A 366 -20.66 -9.62 11.22
N LEU A 367 -19.70 -10.07 12.04
CA LEU A 367 -19.34 -11.49 12.12
C LEU A 367 -20.52 -12.33 12.65
N MET A 368 -21.20 -11.84 13.69
CA MET A 368 -22.38 -12.49 14.25
C MET A 368 -23.55 -12.50 13.25
N GLU A 369 -23.76 -11.41 12.52
CA GLU A 369 -24.77 -11.33 11.45
C GLU A 369 -24.49 -12.35 10.33
N VAL A 370 -23.24 -12.52 9.91
CA VAL A 370 -22.86 -13.54 8.91
C VAL A 370 -23.13 -14.95 9.42
N LEU A 371 -22.77 -15.25 10.67
CA LEU A 371 -22.98 -16.57 11.29
C LEU A 371 -24.46 -16.89 11.54
N GLN A 372 -25.28 -15.89 11.84
CA GLN A 372 -26.70 -16.07 12.17
C GLN A 372 -27.62 -16.06 10.95
N VAL A 373 -27.39 -15.14 10.00
CA VAL A 373 -28.34 -14.85 8.92
C VAL A 373 -28.02 -15.63 7.64
N GLY A 374 -26.77 -16.05 7.44
CA GLY A 374 -26.36 -16.70 6.19
C GLY A 374 -26.49 -15.74 5.00
N SER A 375 -25.39 -15.09 4.62
CA SER A 375 -25.26 -14.36 3.34
C SER A 375 -26.33 -13.29 3.00
N SER A 376 -26.68 -12.39 3.93
CA SER A 376 -27.37 -11.12 3.55
C SER A 376 -26.44 -10.07 2.95
N TYR A 377 -25.12 -10.28 2.96
CA TYR A 377 -24.18 -9.42 2.27
C TYR A 377 -23.97 -9.94 0.85
N SER A 378 -24.46 -9.17 -0.14
CA SER A 378 -24.26 -9.39 -1.58
C SER A 378 -22.89 -9.99 -1.89
N SER A 379 -22.87 -11.31 -2.08
CA SER A 379 -21.70 -12.11 -2.43
C SER A 379 -21.48 -12.12 -3.95
N GLU A 380 -22.49 -11.74 -4.73
CA GLU A 380 -22.47 -11.79 -6.19
C GLU A 380 -21.37 -10.88 -6.77
N GLU A 381 -21.21 -9.64 -6.30
CA GLU A 381 -20.19 -8.72 -6.84
C GLU A 381 -18.73 -9.11 -6.49
N LEU A 382 -18.49 -9.82 -5.38
CA LEU A 382 -17.15 -10.26 -4.97
C LEU A 382 -16.74 -11.60 -5.61
N ILE A 383 -17.70 -12.49 -5.84
CA ILE A 383 -17.47 -13.79 -6.49
C ILE A 383 -17.41 -13.60 -8.01
N VAL A 384 -18.39 -12.92 -8.58
CA VAL A 384 -18.45 -12.71 -10.03
C VAL A 384 -17.43 -11.65 -10.46
N GLY A 385 -17.10 -10.68 -9.60
CA GLY A 385 -16.30 -9.50 -9.97
C GLY A 385 -17.07 -8.58 -10.92
N THR A 386 -16.77 -7.28 -10.92
CA THR A 386 -17.36 -6.38 -11.91
C THR A 386 -16.90 -6.81 -13.30
N ALA A 387 -17.86 -7.01 -14.22
CA ALA A 387 -17.61 -7.28 -15.63
C ALA A 387 -16.94 -6.07 -16.29
N THR A 388 -15.66 -5.87 -16.00
CA THR A 388 -14.80 -5.00 -16.77
C THR A 388 -14.47 -5.74 -18.05
N ASN A 389 -14.52 -5.06 -19.20
CA ASN A 389 -14.15 -5.66 -20.49
C ASN A 389 -12.73 -6.25 -20.35
N PRO A 390 -12.58 -7.58 -20.27
CA PRO A 390 -11.39 -8.22 -19.73
C PRO A 390 -10.21 -8.25 -20.71
N ASP A 391 -10.39 -7.69 -21.92
CA ASP A 391 -9.49 -7.86 -23.06
C ASP A 391 -8.65 -6.61 -23.38
N SER A 392 -8.66 -5.58 -22.53
CA SER A 392 -7.77 -4.43 -22.73
C SER A 392 -6.36 -4.70 -22.17
N LEU A 393 -5.34 -4.29 -22.93
CA LEU A 393 -3.94 -4.31 -22.49
C LEU A 393 -3.76 -3.57 -21.15
N GLU A 394 -4.58 -2.54 -20.91
CA GLU A 394 -4.58 -1.76 -19.67
C GLU A 394 -4.96 -2.60 -18.44
N VAL A 395 -6.06 -3.34 -18.51
CA VAL A 395 -6.51 -4.23 -17.42
C VAL A 395 -5.45 -5.29 -17.14
N LEU A 396 -4.83 -5.86 -18.18
CA LEU A 396 -3.73 -6.82 -18.02
C LEU A 396 -2.54 -6.20 -17.24
N ILE A 397 -2.13 -4.98 -17.56
CA ILE A 397 -1.02 -4.32 -16.85
C ILE A 397 -1.38 -4.07 -15.37
N LEU A 398 -2.62 -3.68 -15.06
CA LEU A 398 -3.08 -3.52 -13.68
C LEU A 398 -3.03 -4.83 -12.90
N HIS A 399 -3.51 -5.92 -13.50
CA HIS A 399 -3.47 -7.24 -12.87
C HIS A 399 -2.03 -7.75 -12.70
N ILE A 400 -1.15 -7.53 -13.68
CA ILE A 400 0.28 -7.83 -13.55
C ILE A 400 0.89 -7.03 -12.40
N SER A 401 0.58 -5.73 -12.26
CA SER A 401 1.10 -4.94 -11.12
C SER A 401 0.64 -5.53 -9.78
N TYR A 402 -0.62 -5.95 -9.67
CA TYR A 402 -1.16 -6.55 -8.46
C TYR A 402 -0.52 -7.91 -8.14
N LEU A 403 -0.19 -8.68 -9.17
CA LEU A 403 0.27 -10.07 -9.05
C LEU A 403 1.78 -10.27 -9.16
N ALA A 404 2.56 -9.27 -9.59
CA ALA A 404 4.00 -9.41 -9.79
C ALA A 404 4.75 -9.76 -8.50
N LEU A 405 4.49 -9.06 -7.39
CA LEU A 405 5.10 -9.39 -6.10
C LEU A 405 4.62 -10.75 -5.56
N PRO A 406 3.30 -11.07 -5.54
CA PRO A 406 2.80 -12.40 -5.22
C PRO A 406 3.44 -13.53 -6.06
N PHE A 407 3.60 -13.33 -7.36
CA PHE A 407 4.21 -14.31 -8.27
C PHE A 407 5.61 -14.71 -7.82
N PHE A 408 6.49 -13.72 -7.59
CA PHE A 408 7.84 -14.00 -7.09
C PHE A 408 7.81 -14.57 -5.66
N ALA A 409 6.88 -14.11 -4.82
CA ALA A 409 6.74 -14.58 -3.46
C ALA A 409 6.29 -16.04 -3.38
N ILE A 410 5.38 -16.51 -4.25
CA ILE A 410 4.96 -17.92 -4.33
C ILE A 410 6.17 -18.80 -4.65
N GLY A 411 6.95 -18.42 -5.66
CA GLY A 411 8.21 -19.12 -5.97
C GLY A 411 9.19 -19.13 -4.80
N GLY A 412 9.27 -18.03 -4.05
CA GLY A 412 10.09 -17.89 -2.84
C GLY A 412 9.62 -18.74 -1.65
N VAL A 413 8.31 -18.83 -1.44
CA VAL A 413 7.70 -19.70 -0.41
C VAL A 413 8.01 -21.16 -0.71
N LEU A 414 7.81 -21.61 -1.95
CA LEU A 414 8.16 -22.98 -2.37
C LEU A 414 9.65 -23.26 -2.18
N THR A 415 10.47 -22.27 -2.51
CA THR A 415 11.91 -22.30 -2.31
C THR A 415 12.28 -22.49 -0.83
N TRP A 416 11.64 -21.76 0.09
CA TRP A 416 11.91 -21.86 1.52
C TRP A 416 11.31 -23.12 2.16
N PHE A 417 10.32 -23.74 1.54
CA PHE A 417 9.85 -25.08 1.91
C PHE A 417 10.67 -26.23 1.28
N SER A 418 11.66 -25.93 0.44
CA SER A 418 12.58 -26.96 -0.04
C SER A 418 13.39 -27.52 1.13
N ARG A 419 13.65 -28.83 1.15
CA ARG A 419 14.36 -29.52 2.25
C ARG A 419 15.58 -28.74 2.76
N ARG A 420 16.34 -28.18 1.83
CA ARG A 420 17.57 -27.44 2.09
C ARG A 420 17.39 -26.15 2.91
N ASP A 421 16.30 -25.43 2.66
CA ASP A 421 16.02 -24.15 3.33
C ASP A 421 14.98 -24.33 4.45
N ALA A 422 14.14 -25.34 4.37
CA ALA A 422 13.08 -25.64 5.34
C ALA A 422 13.62 -26.07 6.70
N GLU A 423 14.84 -26.62 6.76
CA GLU A 423 15.54 -26.91 8.02
C GLU A 423 15.88 -25.63 8.83
N LYS A 424 15.85 -24.45 8.19
CA LYS A 424 16.04 -23.17 8.87
C LYS A 424 14.69 -22.67 9.38
N ILE A 425 14.49 -22.79 10.68
CA ILE A 425 13.24 -22.45 11.37
C ILE A 425 12.67 -21.07 11.02
N ASP A 426 13.50 -20.03 10.92
CA ASP A 426 13.03 -18.67 10.63
C ASP A 426 12.53 -18.53 9.18
N LYS A 427 13.17 -19.18 8.20
CA LYS A 427 12.70 -19.20 6.81
C LYS A 427 11.36 -19.92 6.70
N PHE A 428 11.26 -21.11 7.30
CA PHE A 428 10.01 -21.87 7.32
C PHE A 428 8.88 -21.04 7.94
N SER A 429 9.16 -20.35 9.05
CA SER A 429 8.16 -19.55 9.77
C SER A 429 7.66 -18.37 8.93
N ILE A 430 8.56 -17.64 8.27
CA ILE A 430 8.16 -16.52 7.39
C ILE A 430 7.39 -17.02 6.16
N ALA A 431 7.81 -18.12 5.56
CA ALA A 431 7.08 -18.73 4.43
C ALA A 431 5.64 -19.09 4.83
N LEU A 432 5.44 -19.61 6.05
CA LEU A 432 4.11 -19.89 6.59
C LEU A 432 3.29 -18.62 6.85
N VAL A 433 3.92 -17.55 7.36
CA VAL A 433 3.25 -16.26 7.56
C VAL A 433 2.67 -15.73 6.25
N VAL A 434 3.43 -15.80 5.15
CA VAL A 434 2.95 -15.40 3.83
C VAL A 434 1.70 -16.19 3.45
N VAL A 435 1.73 -17.52 3.61
CA VAL A 435 0.59 -18.40 3.30
C VAL A 435 -0.64 -18.04 4.13
N ILE A 436 -0.49 -17.90 5.45
CA ILE A 436 -1.62 -17.61 6.37
C ILE A 436 -2.22 -16.24 6.08
N LEU A 437 -1.39 -15.19 6.01
CA LEU A 437 -1.88 -13.82 5.83
C LEU A 437 -2.51 -13.62 4.46
N TYR A 438 -1.97 -14.19 3.38
CA TYR A 438 -2.63 -14.15 2.06
C TYR A 438 -3.95 -14.92 2.09
N SER A 439 -3.98 -16.09 2.71
CA SER A 439 -5.21 -16.88 2.83
C SER A 439 -6.31 -16.09 3.53
N PHE A 440 -5.98 -15.29 4.56
CA PHE A 440 -6.96 -14.45 5.23
C PHE A 440 -7.31 -13.19 4.44
N ALA A 441 -6.32 -12.53 3.84
CA ALA A 441 -6.53 -11.29 3.07
C ALA A 441 -7.50 -11.50 1.89
N TYR A 442 -7.46 -12.67 1.25
CA TYR A 442 -8.40 -13.06 0.18
C TYR A 442 -9.58 -13.89 0.69
N GLY A 443 -9.39 -14.76 1.67
CA GLY A 443 -10.44 -15.66 2.18
C GLY A 443 -11.55 -14.93 2.95
N ILE A 444 -11.22 -13.93 3.76
CA ILE A 444 -12.22 -13.17 4.55
C ILE A 444 -13.22 -12.44 3.63
N PRO A 445 -12.79 -11.70 2.59
CA PRO A 445 -13.72 -11.08 1.63
C PRO A 445 -14.61 -12.09 0.90
N LEU A 446 -14.09 -13.29 0.58
CA LEU A 446 -14.89 -14.34 -0.06
C LEU A 446 -16.03 -14.85 0.83
N LEU A 447 -15.94 -14.68 2.15
CA LEU A 447 -17.02 -14.95 3.11
C LEU A 447 -18.03 -13.80 3.22
N GLY A 448 -17.90 -12.74 2.39
CA GLY A 448 -18.77 -11.56 2.43
C GLY A 448 -18.43 -10.55 3.54
N MET A 449 -17.38 -10.78 4.32
CA MET A 449 -16.95 -9.89 5.41
C MET A 449 -16.13 -8.71 4.88
N ARG A 450 -16.71 -7.50 4.86
CA ARG A 450 -16.07 -6.28 4.33
C ARG A 450 -15.37 -5.41 5.40
N ASN A 451 -15.75 -5.53 6.68
CA ASN A 451 -15.30 -4.62 7.75
C ASN A 451 -13.84 -4.77 8.17
N PHE A 452 -13.19 -5.88 7.82
CA PHE A 452 -11.76 -6.07 8.07
C PHE A 452 -10.86 -5.27 7.14
N LEU A 453 -11.42 -4.63 6.09
CA LEU A 453 -10.70 -3.78 5.14
C LEU A 453 -9.39 -4.42 4.69
N THR A 454 -9.45 -5.66 4.17
CA THR A 454 -8.26 -6.49 3.90
C THR A 454 -7.30 -5.85 2.89
N SER A 455 -7.77 -4.90 2.07
CA SER A 455 -6.93 -4.06 1.22
C SER A 455 -5.86 -3.28 2.02
N ARG A 456 -6.12 -2.92 3.28
CA ARG A 456 -5.18 -2.24 4.17
C ARG A 456 -4.11 -3.17 4.76
N TRP A 457 -4.21 -4.48 4.55
CA TRP A 457 -3.26 -5.47 5.08
C TRP A 457 -2.04 -5.61 4.17
N PHE A 458 -2.21 -5.43 2.86
CA PHE A 458 -1.16 -5.69 1.86
C PHE A 458 0.18 -4.98 2.12
N PRO A 459 0.25 -3.71 2.58
CA PRO A 459 1.53 -3.09 2.92
C PRO A 459 2.31 -3.80 4.04
N LEU A 460 1.60 -4.38 5.02
CA LEU A 460 2.20 -5.15 6.12
C LEU A 460 2.60 -6.54 5.64
N ILE A 461 1.76 -7.20 4.84
CA ILE A 461 2.08 -8.52 4.29
C ILE A 461 3.29 -8.43 3.35
N ALA A 462 3.41 -7.33 2.61
CA ALA A 462 4.52 -7.07 1.70
C ALA A 462 5.89 -7.14 2.39
N VAL A 463 5.98 -6.83 3.69
CA VAL A 463 7.22 -6.98 4.48
C VAL A 463 7.77 -8.41 4.40
N PHE A 464 6.90 -9.42 4.39
CA PHE A 464 7.31 -10.81 4.24
C PHE A 464 7.47 -11.20 2.77
N LEU A 465 6.57 -10.73 1.89
CA LEU A 465 6.62 -11.05 0.45
C LEU A 465 7.96 -10.64 -0.18
N VAL A 466 8.47 -9.46 0.15
CA VAL A 466 9.73 -8.97 -0.46
C VAL A 466 10.93 -9.81 -0.04
N LEU A 467 10.91 -10.42 1.15
CA LEU A 467 11.98 -11.31 1.61
C LEU A 467 11.99 -12.61 0.80
N VAL A 468 10.84 -13.26 0.65
CA VAL A 468 10.73 -14.50 -0.15
C VAL A 468 10.90 -14.23 -1.64
N ALA A 469 10.37 -13.11 -2.15
CA ALA A 469 10.52 -12.72 -3.55
C ALA A 469 11.97 -12.41 -3.92
N ALA A 470 12.70 -11.69 -3.06
CA ALA A 470 14.12 -11.40 -3.26
C ALA A 470 14.95 -12.70 -3.39
N SER A 471 14.73 -13.65 -2.47
CA SER A 471 15.37 -14.97 -2.53
C SER A 471 15.10 -15.67 -3.87
N TYR A 472 13.84 -15.67 -4.33
CA TYR A 472 13.47 -16.33 -5.58
C TYR A 472 14.06 -15.64 -6.81
N ILE A 473 14.06 -14.31 -6.87
CA ILE A 473 14.66 -13.54 -7.97
C ILE A 473 16.17 -13.82 -8.09
N LEU A 474 16.88 -13.92 -6.96
CA LEU A 474 18.30 -14.31 -6.95
C LEU A 474 18.50 -15.74 -7.43
N LYS A 475 17.63 -16.68 -7.03
CA LYS A 475 17.68 -18.07 -7.54
C LYS A 475 17.38 -18.18 -9.02
N LEU A 476 16.41 -17.42 -9.55
CA LEU A 476 16.16 -17.33 -11.01
C LEU A 476 17.38 -16.77 -11.73
N THR A 477 18.00 -15.72 -11.19
CA THR A 477 19.24 -15.14 -11.75
C THR A 477 20.40 -16.16 -11.72
N SER A 478 20.43 -17.05 -10.73
CA SER A 478 21.48 -18.09 -10.61
C SER A 478 21.44 -19.15 -11.73
N LEU A 479 20.34 -19.25 -12.48
CA LEU A 479 20.21 -20.16 -13.62
C LEU A 479 21.16 -19.82 -14.77
N PHE A 480 21.58 -18.55 -14.85
CA PHE A 480 22.51 -18.09 -15.88
C PHE A 480 23.96 -18.35 -15.47
N ASN A 481 24.76 -18.88 -16.40
CA ASN A 481 26.15 -19.23 -16.11
C ASN A 481 27.13 -18.05 -16.25
N SER A 482 26.87 -17.10 -17.15
CA SER A 482 27.78 -15.99 -17.40
C SER A 482 27.43 -14.77 -16.55
N LYS A 483 28.46 -14.03 -16.10
CA LYS A 483 28.32 -12.76 -15.38
C LYS A 483 27.42 -11.76 -16.11
N LYS A 484 27.63 -11.58 -17.42
CA LYS A 484 26.84 -10.64 -18.24
C LYS A 484 25.36 -11.05 -18.29
N ALA A 485 25.08 -12.34 -18.42
CA ALA A 485 23.71 -12.84 -18.45
C ALA A 485 23.01 -12.67 -17.09
N LYS A 486 23.70 -12.93 -15.97
CA LYS A 486 23.15 -12.68 -14.63
C LYS A 486 22.80 -11.21 -14.41
N ILE A 487 23.70 -10.30 -14.76
CA ILE A 487 23.47 -8.85 -14.66
C ILE A 487 22.30 -8.43 -15.54
N SER A 488 22.26 -8.89 -16.80
CA SER A 488 21.17 -8.55 -17.72
C SER A 488 19.82 -9.11 -17.22
N ALA A 489 19.81 -10.34 -16.69
CA ALA A 489 18.60 -10.96 -16.16
C ALA A 489 18.04 -10.19 -14.95
N ILE A 490 18.86 -9.89 -13.94
CA ILE A 490 18.37 -9.16 -12.77
C ILE A 490 17.96 -7.72 -13.13
N PHE A 491 18.70 -7.08 -14.04
CA PHE A 491 18.37 -5.75 -14.54
C PHE A 491 16.98 -5.76 -15.18
N ILE A 492 16.72 -6.70 -16.10
CA ILE A 492 15.44 -6.81 -16.80
C ILE A 492 14.30 -7.18 -15.83
N ILE A 493 14.51 -8.15 -14.93
CA ILE A 493 13.50 -8.55 -13.96
C ILE A 493 13.08 -7.37 -13.09
N VAL A 494 14.05 -6.63 -12.52
CA VAL A 494 13.76 -5.51 -11.63
C VAL A 494 13.27 -4.28 -12.40
N LEU A 495 13.72 -4.06 -13.64
CA LEU A 495 13.20 -3.00 -14.51
C LEU A 495 11.72 -3.24 -14.81
N LEU A 496 11.33 -4.45 -15.21
CA LEU A 496 9.94 -4.80 -15.50
C LEU A 496 9.07 -4.78 -14.24
N PHE A 497 9.58 -5.32 -13.12
CA PHE A 497 8.92 -5.25 -11.82
C PHE A 497 8.68 -3.79 -11.40
N SER A 498 9.70 -2.95 -11.50
CA SER A 498 9.58 -1.52 -11.19
C SER A 498 8.56 -0.86 -12.10
N PHE A 499 8.60 -1.13 -13.40
CA PHE A 499 7.69 -0.53 -14.38
C PHE A 499 6.23 -0.78 -14.00
N VAL A 500 5.84 -2.05 -13.84
CA VAL A 500 4.44 -2.37 -13.49
C VAL A 500 4.04 -1.80 -12.13
N MET A 501 4.97 -1.71 -11.17
CA MET A 501 4.68 -1.15 -9.85
C MET A 501 4.51 0.37 -9.85
N VAL A 502 5.27 1.11 -10.68
CA VAL A 502 5.30 2.60 -10.66
C VAL A 502 4.26 3.25 -11.57
N THR A 503 3.68 2.52 -12.52
CA THR A 503 2.77 3.08 -13.54
C THR A 503 1.29 3.03 -13.17
N THR A 504 0.92 2.44 -12.03
CA THR A 504 -0.49 2.24 -11.69
C THR A 504 -1.22 3.53 -11.25
N PRO A 505 -2.54 3.60 -11.44
CA PRO A 505 -3.39 4.71 -10.97
C PRO A 505 -3.26 5.07 -9.49
N GLY A 506 -2.89 4.10 -8.63
CA GLY A 506 -2.77 4.33 -7.19
C GLY A 506 -1.67 5.34 -6.80
N ILE A 507 -0.67 5.51 -7.66
CA ILE A 507 0.49 6.38 -7.44
C ILE A 507 0.78 7.31 -8.61
N ASN A 508 0.13 7.12 -9.75
CA ASN A 508 0.32 7.89 -10.97
C ASN A 508 -1.02 8.50 -11.43
N LYS A 509 -1.53 9.44 -10.63
CA LYS A 509 -2.81 10.12 -10.89
C LYS A 509 -2.69 11.37 -11.76
N ASP A 510 -1.49 11.91 -11.86
CA ASP A 510 -1.13 13.09 -12.64
C ASP A 510 -0.93 12.79 -14.12
N ASN A 511 -0.52 11.56 -14.44
CA ASN A 511 -0.35 11.11 -15.82
C ASN A 511 -0.65 9.60 -15.94
N PRO A 512 -1.89 9.16 -15.71
CA PRO A 512 -2.23 7.75 -15.73
C PRO A 512 -1.91 7.14 -17.09
N LEU A 513 -0.94 6.23 -17.12
CA LEU A 513 -0.53 5.49 -18.32
C LEU A 513 -1.46 4.31 -18.62
N VAL A 514 -2.25 3.93 -17.62
CA VAL A 514 -3.14 2.77 -17.62
C VAL A 514 -4.36 3.14 -16.78
N GLY A 515 -5.57 2.79 -17.23
CA GLY A 515 -6.80 3.07 -16.50
C GLY A 515 -7.12 4.57 -16.44
N LYS A 516 -6.78 5.32 -17.50
CA LYS A 516 -7.00 6.78 -17.55
C LYS A 516 -8.46 7.14 -17.29
N GLU A 517 -9.39 6.41 -17.90
CA GLU A 517 -10.84 6.64 -17.80
C GLU A 517 -11.42 6.36 -16.39
N THR A 518 -10.69 5.64 -15.54
CA THR A 518 -11.12 5.30 -14.18
C THR A 518 -10.26 5.94 -13.10
N THR A 519 -9.23 6.71 -13.48
CA THR A 519 -8.31 7.34 -12.54
C THR A 519 -8.83 8.71 -12.12
N VAL A 520 -9.31 8.79 -10.88
CA VAL A 520 -9.75 10.04 -10.27
C VAL A 520 -8.57 10.75 -9.58
N ARG A 521 -8.21 11.94 -10.08
CA ARG A 521 -7.22 12.81 -9.45
C ARG A 521 -7.80 13.44 -8.18
N ASN A 522 -7.04 13.34 -7.09
CA ASN A 522 -7.38 13.90 -5.77
C ASN A 522 -6.23 14.74 -5.18
N GLN A 523 -5.46 15.35 -6.08
CA GLN A 523 -4.46 16.37 -5.77
C GLN A 523 -4.82 17.60 -6.60
N PHE A 524 -4.63 18.79 -6.06
CA PHE A 524 -5.17 20.04 -6.62
C PHE A 524 -4.07 21.06 -6.84
N LYS A 525 -4.14 21.76 -7.97
CA LYS A 525 -3.26 22.88 -8.32
C LYS A 525 -3.53 24.07 -7.39
N ASN A 526 -2.59 25.01 -7.31
CA ASN A 526 -2.80 26.23 -6.51
C ASN A 526 -4.06 26.98 -6.95
N ILE A 527 -4.28 27.11 -8.26
CA ILE A 527 -5.45 27.76 -8.84
C ILE A 527 -6.76 27.01 -8.57
N GLU A 528 -6.72 25.69 -8.33
CA GLU A 528 -7.88 24.91 -7.89
C GLU A 528 -8.14 25.07 -6.38
N ILE A 529 -7.15 25.45 -5.57
CA ILE A 529 -7.34 25.64 -4.12
C ILE A 529 -7.91 27.03 -3.78
N GLN A 530 -7.51 28.07 -4.53
CA GLN A 530 -7.92 29.46 -4.25
C GLN A 530 -9.45 29.71 -4.19
N PRO A 531 -10.29 29.13 -5.08
CA PRO A 531 -11.73 29.37 -5.07
C PRO A 531 -12.37 29.02 -3.73
N VAL A 532 -12.01 27.85 -3.17
CA VAL A 532 -12.54 27.41 -1.88
C VAL A 532 -12.13 28.37 -0.78
N LYS A 533 -10.88 28.84 -0.75
CA LYS A 533 -10.41 29.86 0.20
C LYS A 533 -11.23 31.16 0.11
N THR A 534 -11.43 31.66 -1.10
CA THR A 534 -12.11 32.94 -1.33
C THR A 534 -13.60 32.85 -1.07
N LEU A 535 -14.28 31.83 -1.59
CA LEU A 535 -15.73 31.72 -1.56
C LEU A 535 -16.24 31.32 -0.18
N SER A 536 -15.55 30.43 0.53
CA SER A 536 -15.94 30.06 1.90
C SER A 536 -15.84 31.22 2.90
N ALA A 537 -15.05 32.25 2.60
CA ALA A 537 -14.95 33.46 3.44
C ALA A 537 -16.13 34.43 3.25
N VAL A 538 -16.89 34.32 2.15
CA VAL A 538 -17.99 35.24 1.82
C VAL A 538 -19.35 34.56 1.67
N TYR A 539 -19.38 33.24 1.53
CA TYR A 539 -20.58 32.44 1.36
C TYR A 539 -20.64 31.31 2.38
N SER A 540 -21.67 31.31 3.21
CA SER A 540 -21.90 30.33 4.28
C SER A 540 -22.92 29.25 3.93
N GLY A 541 -23.58 29.36 2.78
CA GLY A 541 -24.60 28.41 2.34
C GLY A 541 -24.04 27.09 1.81
N ASN A 542 -24.92 26.29 1.21
CA ASN A 542 -24.54 24.99 0.67
C ASN A 542 -23.72 25.14 -0.61
N ILE A 543 -22.58 24.45 -0.67
CA ILE A 543 -21.73 24.38 -1.85
C ILE A 543 -21.91 23.00 -2.51
N LEU A 544 -22.22 22.98 -3.80
CA LEU A 544 -22.27 21.78 -4.63
C LEU A 544 -21.03 21.70 -5.52
N MET A 545 -20.31 20.58 -5.48
CA MET A 545 -19.08 20.35 -6.23
C MET A 545 -18.89 18.90 -6.65
N ASP A 546 -17.81 18.55 -7.36
CA ASP A 546 -17.45 17.15 -7.57
C ASP A 546 -16.89 16.52 -6.29
N SER A 547 -17.19 15.24 -6.04
CA SER A 547 -16.82 14.56 -4.79
C SER A 547 -15.32 14.61 -4.46
N PRO A 548 -14.39 14.43 -5.42
CA PRO A 548 -12.95 14.57 -5.11
C PRO A 548 -12.58 15.95 -4.58
N TYR A 549 -13.22 17.01 -5.08
CA TYR A 549 -12.91 18.40 -4.76
C TYR A 549 -13.28 18.79 -3.32
N ASP A 550 -14.08 17.99 -2.63
CA ASP A 550 -14.34 18.07 -1.18
C ASP A 550 -13.05 18.24 -0.36
N SER A 551 -11.99 17.54 -0.78
CA SER A 551 -10.68 17.62 -0.13
C SER A 551 -10.11 19.05 -0.08
N CYS A 552 -10.49 19.93 -1.00
CA CYS A 552 -10.08 21.33 -0.96
C CYS A 552 -10.72 22.13 0.18
N LEU A 553 -11.82 21.65 0.79
CA LEU A 553 -12.39 22.23 2.01
C LEU A 553 -11.42 22.17 3.19
N PHE A 554 -10.36 21.35 3.13
CA PHE A 554 -9.28 21.45 4.11
C PHE A 554 -8.65 22.86 4.16
N TYR A 555 -8.69 23.60 3.05
CA TYR A 555 -8.12 24.93 2.91
C TYR A 555 -9.14 26.07 3.07
N ARG A 556 -10.40 25.76 3.40
CA ARG A 556 -11.47 26.76 3.56
C ARG A 556 -11.19 27.76 4.69
N ASP A 557 -11.97 28.84 4.71
CA ASP A 557 -12.07 29.74 5.85
C ASP A 557 -12.61 29.02 7.09
N GLN A 558 -12.05 29.31 8.26
CA GLN A 558 -12.41 28.62 9.51
C GLN A 558 -13.90 28.78 9.88
N GLY A 559 -14.55 29.86 9.45
CA GLY A 559 -15.98 30.11 9.70
C GLY A 559 -16.94 29.26 8.86
N TYR A 560 -16.46 28.58 7.82
CA TYR A 560 -17.32 27.76 6.95
C TYR A 560 -17.50 26.34 7.50
N ASP A 561 -18.75 25.93 7.67
CA ASP A 561 -19.12 24.56 8.04
C ASP A 561 -18.93 23.61 6.85
N ALA A 562 -17.98 22.67 6.96
CA ALA A 562 -17.71 21.69 5.92
C ALA A 562 -18.92 20.79 5.61
N ASN A 563 -19.86 20.62 6.55
CA ASN A 563 -21.09 19.85 6.34
C ASN A 563 -22.04 20.48 5.31
N ASN A 564 -21.84 21.76 4.98
CA ASN A 564 -22.61 22.45 3.93
C ASN A 564 -22.13 22.06 2.52
N ALA A 565 -21.04 21.30 2.39
CA ALA A 565 -20.60 20.79 1.10
C ALA A 565 -21.39 19.55 0.69
N THR A 566 -21.80 19.54 -0.57
CA THR A 566 -22.56 18.47 -1.21
C THR A 566 -21.93 18.13 -2.55
N TYR A 567 -22.24 16.95 -3.09
CA TYR A 567 -21.61 16.44 -4.30
C TYR A 567 -22.60 16.16 -5.42
N PHE A 568 -22.13 16.29 -6.66
CA PHE A 568 -22.89 15.86 -7.82
C PHE A 568 -23.28 14.38 -7.73
N ASN A 569 -24.53 14.10 -8.08
CA ASN A 569 -25.04 12.73 -8.22
C ASN A 569 -25.58 12.48 -9.64
N THR A 570 -25.81 11.21 -9.97
CA THR A 570 -26.27 10.81 -11.30
C THR A 570 -27.58 11.48 -11.71
N ASN A 571 -28.56 11.55 -10.81
CA ASN A 571 -29.85 12.19 -11.08
C ASN A 571 -29.69 13.67 -11.48
N GLN A 572 -28.85 14.43 -10.77
CA GLN A 572 -28.58 15.85 -11.07
C GLN A 572 -27.91 16.02 -12.43
N ILE A 573 -26.98 15.12 -12.78
CA ILE A 573 -26.25 15.19 -14.04
C ILE A 573 -27.18 14.88 -15.22
N GLU A 574 -28.07 13.89 -15.06
CA GLU A 574 -29.03 13.49 -16.09
C GLU A 574 -30.14 14.53 -16.28
N SER A 575 -30.74 15.04 -15.20
CA SER A 575 -31.82 16.03 -15.27
C SER A 575 -31.32 17.44 -15.58
N ARG A 576 -30.04 17.73 -15.26
CA ARG A 576 -29.44 19.08 -15.26
C ARG A 576 -30.16 20.07 -14.34
N GLU A 577 -30.95 19.55 -13.40
CA GLU A 577 -31.65 20.36 -12.42
C GLU A 577 -30.94 20.32 -11.06
N ILE A 578 -30.68 21.50 -10.49
CA ILE A 578 -30.22 21.66 -9.12
C ILE A 578 -31.33 22.27 -8.28
N SER A 579 -31.69 21.58 -7.19
CA SER A 579 -32.64 22.06 -6.20
C SER A 579 -31.97 22.86 -5.07
N GLY A 580 -32.67 23.91 -4.63
CA GLY A 580 -32.30 24.75 -3.51
C GLY A 580 -31.28 25.86 -3.84
N ASP A 581 -31.12 26.79 -2.90
CA ASP A 581 -30.13 27.87 -2.97
C ASP A 581 -28.75 27.31 -2.64
N ARG A 582 -28.01 26.93 -3.68
CA ARG A 582 -26.66 26.37 -3.57
C ARG A 582 -25.69 27.07 -4.52
N MET A 583 -24.46 27.26 -4.08
CA MET A 583 -23.36 27.66 -4.94
C MET A 583 -22.79 26.44 -5.65
N VAL A 584 -22.69 26.48 -6.97
CA VAL A 584 -22.15 25.37 -7.78
C VAL A 584 -20.71 25.69 -8.14
N LEU A 585 -19.75 24.88 -7.71
CA LEU A 585 -18.36 24.97 -8.16
C LEU A 585 -18.08 23.94 -9.26
N LEU A 586 -17.52 24.41 -10.37
CA LEU A 586 -17.16 23.59 -11.53
C LEU A 586 -15.68 23.77 -11.85
N ARG A 587 -14.94 22.67 -11.95
CA ARG A 587 -13.54 22.68 -12.41
C ARG A 587 -13.49 22.34 -13.89
N ARG A 588 -12.84 23.16 -14.72
CA ARG A 588 -12.67 22.84 -16.15
C ARG A 588 -11.95 21.51 -16.38
N SER A 589 -11.05 21.12 -15.47
CA SER A 589 -10.37 19.84 -15.52
C SER A 589 -11.33 18.64 -15.46
N SER A 590 -12.52 18.75 -14.86
CA SER A 590 -13.50 17.65 -14.81
C SER A 590 -14.12 17.31 -16.17
N LEU A 591 -13.99 18.19 -17.18
CA LEU A 591 -14.43 17.89 -18.54
C LEU A 591 -13.56 16.85 -19.26
N GLY A 592 -12.28 16.75 -18.85
CA GLY A 592 -11.32 15.81 -19.45
C GLY A 592 -10.77 14.77 -18.48
N GLU A 593 -10.88 15.02 -17.17
CA GLU A 593 -10.45 14.11 -16.11
C GLU A 593 -11.67 13.47 -15.44
N PRO A 594 -11.69 12.13 -15.23
CA PRO A 594 -12.78 11.47 -14.55
C PRO A 594 -12.94 11.94 -13.09
N ILE A 595 -14.19 12.10 -12.68
CA ILE A 595 -14.59 12.37 -11.29
C ILE A 595 -15.46 11.22 -10.76
N SER A 596 -15.56 11.11 -9.44
CA SER A 596 -16.47 10.17 -8.79
C SER A 596 -17.84 10.82 -8.61
N ILE A 597 -18.88 10.21 -9.17
CA ILE A 597 -20.28 10.67 -9.12
C ILE A 597 -21.09 9.62 -8.38
N ASN A 598 -21.79 10.02 -7.32
CA ASN A 598 -22.56 9.09 -6.52
C ASN A 598 -23.88 8.69 -7.22
N ASP A 599 -24.25 7.40 -7.13
CA ASP A 599 -25.59 6.93 -7.45
C ASP A 599 -26.47 7.00 -6.19
N PRO A 600 -27.47 7.90 -6.13
CA PRO A 600 -28.30 8.07 -4.95
C PRO A 600 -29.23 6.87 -4.70
N ASN A 601 -29.47 6.05 -5.73
CA ASN A 601 -30.34 4.88 -5.63
C ASN A 601 -29.59 3.62 -5.18
N ARG A 602 -28.25 3.66 -5.18
CA ARG A 602 -27.39 2.51 -4.86
C ARG A 602 -26.31 2.89 -3.87
N TYR A 603 -26.47 2.46 -2.62
CA TYR A 603 -25.53 2.76 -1.56
C TYR A 603 -24.10 2.29 -1.89
N GLY A 604 -23.15 3.22 -1.82
CA GLY A 604 -21.72 2.95 -2.02
C GLY A 604 -21.29 2.72 -3.47
N ILE A 605 -22.20 2.90 -4.44
CA ILE A 605 -21.87 2.81 -5.87
C ILE A 605 -21.61 4.22 -6.40
N ASN A 606 -20.42 4.40 -6.96
CA ASN A 606 -20.06 5.63 -7.67
C ASN A 606 -19.72 5.30 -9.12
N THR A 607 -20.24 6.11 -10.05
CA THR A 607 -19.82 6.10 -11.45
C THR A 607 -18.58 6.96 -11.60
N ILE A 608 -17.58 6.47 -12.33
CA ILE A 608 -16.35 7.22 -12.64
C ILE A 608 -16.40 7.61 -14.11
N GLN A 609 -16.51 8.91 -14.38
CA GLN A 609 -16.52 9.46 -15.74
C GLN A 609 -16.17 10.95 -15.69
N PRO A 610 -15.72 11.54 -16.81
CA PRO A 610 -15.68 12.99 -16.95
C PRO A 610 -17.07 13.60 -16.78
N LEU A 611 -17.12 14.85 -16.32
CA LEU A 611 -18.36 15.59 -16.21
C LEU A 611 -18.90 15.89 -17.62
N PRO A 612 -20.17 15.57 -17.94
CA PRO A 612 -20.71 15.82 -19.27
C PRO A 612 -20.67 17.30 -19.64
N VAL A 613 -20.26 17.60 -20.88
CA VAL A 613 -20.14 18.98 -21.38
C VAL A 613 -21.49 19.69 -21.32
N GLU A 614 -22.58 18.99 -21.61
CA GLU A 614 -23.94 19.57 -21.57
C GLU A 614 -24.37 19.94 -20.15
N PHE A 615 -23.97 19.15 -19.15
CA PHE A 615 -24.21 19.49 -17.75
C PHE A 615 -23.31 20.64 -17.28
N PHE A 616 -22.03 20.66 -17.72
CA PHE A 616 -21.14 21.77 -17.40
C PHE A 616 -21.68 23.10 -17.95
N ASN A 617 -22.14 23.09 -19.20
CA ASN A 617 -22.60 24.30 -19.89
C ASN A 617 -24.03 24.72 -19.48
N SER A 618 -24.81 23.88 -18.79
CA SER A 618 -26.15 24.28 -18.33
C SER A 618 -26.11 25.42 -17.31
N PHE A 619 -24.97 25.65 -16.65
CA PHE A 619 -24.77 26.75 -15.71
C PHE A 619 -24.45 28.08 -16.37
N GLU A 620 -24.23 28.12 -17.69
CA GLU A 620 -24.14 29.36 -18.47
C GLU A 620 -25.54 29.93 -18.80
N ALA A 621 -26.61 29.23 -18.42
CA ALA A 621 -27.97 29.68 -18.64
C ALA A 621 -28.30 30.97 -17.85
N PRO A 622 -29.21 31.85 -18.35
CA PRO A 622 -29.55 33.13 -17.72
C PRO A 622 -30.19 33.08 -16.32
N GLU A 623 -30.40 31.88 -15.78
CA GLU A 623 -30.90 31.65 -14.42
C GLU A 623 -29.77 31.46 -13.40
N TYR A 624 -28.51 31.39 -13.86
CA TYR A 624 -27.33 31.29 -13.02
C TYR A 624 -26.44 32.53 -13.21
N ALA A 625 -26.08 33.18 -12.11
CA ALA A 625 -25.09 34.23 -12.07
C ALA A 625 -23.70 33.64 -11.83
N LEU A 626 -22.75 33.95 -12.72
CA LEU A 626 -21.34 33.66 -12.50
C LEU A 626 -20.79 34.61 -11.44
N VAL A 627 -20.40 34.08 -10.29
CA VAL A 627 -19.92 34.88 -9.14
C VAL A 627 -18.43 34.72 -8.87
N TYR A 628 -17.77 33.75 -9.51
CA TYR A 628 -16.32 33.58 -9.47
C TYR A 628 -15.82 32.89 -10.74
N ASP A 629 -14.69 33.37 -11.27
CA ASP A 629 -13.98 32.76 -12.38
C ASP A 629 -12.48 33.01 -12.22
N ASN A 630 -11.68 31.95 -12.24
CA ASN A 630 -10.23 32.03 -12.30
C ASN A 630 -9.63 31.25 -13.48
N ALA A 631 -10.41 31.10 -14.56
CA ALA A 631 -10.18 30.28 -15.74
C ALA A 631 -10.18 28.76 -15.51
N GLU A 632 -9.80 28.23 -14.34
CA GLU A 632 -9.81 26.78 -14.06
C GLU A 632 -11.02 26.34 -13.25
N VAL A 633 -11.54 27.21 -12.38
CA VAL A 633 -12.69 26.95 -11.54
C VAL A 633 -13.69 28.10 -11.66
N LEU A 634 -14.95 27.73 -11.88
CA LEU A 634 -16.09 28.61 -12.00
C LEU A 634 -17.02 28.40 -10.80
N ALA A 635 -17.62 29.47 -10.29
CA ALA A 635 -18.70 29.35 -9.31
C ALA A 635 -19.96 30.09 -9.77
N TYR A 636 -21.09 29.41 -9.68
CA TYR A 636 -22.39 29.91 -10.08
C TYR A 636 -23.37 29.93 -8.90
N LEU A 637 -24.24 30.94 -8.87
CA LEU A 637 -25.38 31.02 -7.95
C LEU A 637 -26.67 31.16 -8.76
N LYS A 638 -27.73 30.46 -8.35
CA LYS A 638 -29.03 30.59 -9.00
C LYS A 638 -29.63 31.97 -8.70
N GLU A 639 -30.04 32.70 -9.73
CA GLU A 639 -30.75 33.96 -9.56
C GLU A 639 -32.21 33.68 -9.15
N ASN A 640 -32.57 34.09 -7.94
CA ASN A 640 -33.97 34.19 -7.56
C ASN A 640 -34.59 35.37 -8.31
N LYS A 641 -35.14 35.12 -9.50
CA LYS A 641 -36.04 36.07 -10.16
C LYS A 641 -37.33 36.14 -9.34
N GLU A 642 -37.35 36.95 -8.29
CA GLU A 642 -38.59 37.54 -7.84
C GLU A 642 -39.17 38.30 -9.03
N VAL A 643 -40.22 37.73 -9.61
CA VAL A 643 -41.06 38.42 -10.59
C VAL A 643 -41.61 39.65 -9.88
N LYS A 644 -40.96 40.80 -10.05
CA LYS A 644 -41.57 42.10 -9.80
C LYS A 644 -42.75 42.19 -10.78
N LYS A 645 -43.92 41.78 -10.30
CA LYS A 645 -45.21 42.03 -10.96
C LYS A 645 -45.51 43.52 -10.97
#